data_AF-D8LDY2-F1
#
_entry.id   AF-D8LDY2-F1
#
_cell.length_a   1.000
_cell.length_b   1.000
_cell.length_c   1.000
_cell.angle_alpha   90.00
_cell.angle_beta   90.00
_cell.angle_gamma   90.00
#
_symmetry.space_group_name_H-M   'P 1'
#
loop_
_entity.id
_entity.type
_entity.pdbx_description
1 polymer ?
#
loop_
_entity_poly.entity_id
_entity_poly.type
_entity_poly.pdbx_seq_one_letter_code
_entity_poly.pdbx_strand_id
1 'polypeptide(L)'
;MDSLAGGDASARDEELELGATSAQAHMKVVLTFWKEFNLDGRRLQLDKQGLELQDAKDASLVRRKNLAELTKEFRKKSDQEKVAGVQRLVKAYQEEIDTLAKRCRASDSAFFSLYKGLYEAPDPAKALERSASERPRAAASELEVQKLRSELAEYEEEFSKLKNQAADAKLEAAREREAQLAKSLSKTVIVDGTLNITSSCSTAPLKQAQLTRVEQELQHLRGREGNGLSPSAATNPVTTPSAAGPAAPGGVGGGGGVSHAEAVDAELTELTRVNSQLRGELVARSSAWREEKVSLEAALKTSKEACSAEAAASAGLRKELEARPTASEVKALRRQLRVLQQLEFNASNDEDEEGAEAEEAMIGEDEPHGADPEHTAIHAERTMEQVIRGRVRRLEADLTSSRRLAEERGADAARLQRALDSATALASERLETINRLEDDLATAAGGGGGGAGTPRGGEGADALRELLGVGEAEGGPAGGGGGGGADAGNHGVLGIVQAQRDRFRRRIKKLEAEREDEQRETRAAQGVMENLQRDNLQLYEKVRFLQSYQRGATGADKNNVLAAAGGVTPGIGDVEAGGGGGGGGRGAAREGEEGGSRKATEARYGQLYEARINPFTQFSQRERQRKYQELTVAEKITLNTTRMFLGNKFARNFVFFYVVLLHVVVFTTLNYWTHSHSQLMLQETIAERQVEPRAAGPGV
;
A
#
# COMPACT_ATOMS: atom_id res chain seq x y z
N MET A 1 -7.38 -25.87 31.67
CA MET A 1 -7.56 -25.80 30.21
C MET A 1 -6.35 -25.17 29.49
N ASP A 2 -5.31 -24.74 30.21
CA ASP A 2 -4.14 -24.06 29.60
C ASP A 2 -3.11 -24.98 28.93
N SER A 3 -3.15 -26.30 29.16
CA SER A 3 -2.20 -27.24 28.55
C SER A 3 -2.51 -27.62 27.09
N LEU A 4 -3.71 -27.29 26.57
CA LEU A 4 -4.12 -27.62 25.20
C LEU A 4 -3.85 -26.49 24.21
N ALA A 5 -3.59 -25.26 24.68
CA ALA A 5 -3.29 -24.10 23.83
C ALA A 5 -1.81 -24.01 23.41
N GLY A 6 -0.88 -24.51 24.24
CA GLY A 6 0.56 -24.45 23.96
C GLY A 6 1.03 -25.41 22.85
N GLY A 7 0.31 -26.52 22.63
CA GLY A 7 0.66 -27.50 21.58
C GLY A 7 0.31 -27.03 20.16
N ASP A 8 -0.77 -26.26 20.01
CA ASP A 8 -1.22 -25.77 18.69
C ASP A 8 -0.37 -24.59 18.20
N ALA A 9 0.15 -23.76 19.12
CA ALA A 9 1.06 -22.67 18.77
C ALA A 9 2.43 -23.20 18.29
N SER A 10 3.01 -24.16 19.01
CA SER A 10 4.31 -24.75 18.67
C SER A 10 4.29 -25.48 17.32
N ALA A 11 3.20 -26.18 16.99
CA ALA A 11 3.07 -26.89 15.71
C ALA A 11 2.88 -25.92 14.53
N ARG A 12 2.18 -24.80 14.76
CA ARG A 12 1.99 -23.75 13.74
C ARG A 12 3.28 -22.97 13.49
N ASP A 13 4.07 -22.73 14.53
CA ASP A 13 5.39 -22.09 14.39
C ASP A 13 6.38 -22.99 13.63
N GLU A 14 6.35 -24.31 13.87
CA GLU A 14 7.17 -25.29 13.12
C GLU A 14 6.77 -25.36 11.63
N GLU A 15 5.46 -25.34 11.34
CA GLU A 15 4.94 -25.37 9.96
C GLU A 15 5.25 -24.06 9.20
N LEU A 16 5.28 -22.93 9.90
CA LEU A 16 5.66 -21.63 9.36
C LEU A 16 7.18 -21.50 9.11
N GLU A 17 8.01 -22.05 10.00
CA GLU A 17 9.46 -22.12 9.78
C GLU A 17 9.83 -23.02 8.59
N LEU A 18 9.17 -24.17 8.44
CA LEU A 18 9.36 -25.07 7.30
C LEU A 18 8.90 -24.43 5.97
N GLY A 19 7.81 -23.66 6.01
CA GLY A 19 7.34 -22.88 4.86
C GLY A 19 8.32 -21.77 4.45
N ALA A 20 8.83 -21.00 5.41
CA ALA A 20 9.77 -19.90 5.18
C ALA A 20 11.14 -20.38 4.69
N THR A 21 11.64 -21.50 5.22
CA THR A 21 12.90 -22.11 4.77
C THR A 21 12.80 -22.67 3.35
N SER A 22 11.67 -23.27 3.00
CA SER A 22 11.37 -23.74 1.64
C SER A 22 11.25 -22.57 0.64
N ALA A 23 10.59 -21.48 1.03
CA ALA A 23 10.47 -20.28 0.21
C ALA A 23 11.83 -19.60 -0.05
N GLN A 24 12.67 -19.49 0.98
CA GLN A 24 14.04 -19.00 0.83
C GLN A 24 14.89 -19.92 -0.05
N ALA A 25 14.72 -21.25 0.05
CA ALA A 25 15.43 -22.20 -0.80
C ALA A 25 15.01 -22.06 -2.27
N HIS A 26 13.70 -21.95 -2.56
CA HIS A 26 13.20 -21.74 -3.92
C HIS A 26 13.68 -20.40 -4.50
N MET A 27 13.66 -19.33 -3.72
CA MET A 27 14.17 -18.03 -4.15
C MET A 27 15.67 -18.05 -4.43
N LYS A 28 16.46 -18.78 -3.62
CA LYS A 28 17.89 -18.99 -3.91
C LYS A 28 18.11 -19.71 -5.23
N VAL A 29 17.36 -20.78 -5.51
CA VAL A 29 17.46 -21.55 -6.77
C VAL A 29 17.11 -20.67 -7.99
N VAL A 30 16.04 -19.89 -7.90
CA VAL A 30 15.66 -18.94 -8.96
C VAL A 30 16.77 -17.90 -9.16
N LEU A 31 17.27 -17.31 -8.07
CA LEU A 31 18.28 -16.26 -8.13
C LEU A 31 19.63 -16.78 -8.64
N THR A 32 20.05 -17.99 -8.29
CA THR A 32 21.26 -18.62 -8.86
C THR A 32 21.09 -18.89 -10.35
N PHE A 33 19.95 -19.46 -10.76
CA PHE A 33 19.69 -19.73 -12.18
C PHE A 33 19.73 -18.45 -13.00
N TRP A 34 19.01 -17.39 -12.61
CA TRP A 34 18.95 -16.15 -13.39
C TRP A 34 20.27 -15.38 -13.41
N LYS A 35 21.12 -15.53 -12.39
CA LYS A 35 22.51 -15.04 -12.40
C LYS A 35 23.38 -15.82 -13.39
N GLU A 36 23.30 -17.14 -13.38
CA GLU A 36 24.07 -18.01 -14.31
C GLU A 36 23.57 -17.88 -15.75
N PHE A 37 22.26 -17.73 -15.94
CA PHE A 37 21.64 -17.51 -17.24
C PHE A 37 22.12 -16.22 -17.89
N ASN A 38 22.51 -15.23 -17.07
CA ASN A 38 23.11 -13.95 -17.46
C ASN A 38 22.36 -13.30 -18.63
N LEU A 39 21.17 -12.78 -18.30
CA LEU A 39 20.28 -12.13 -19.27
C LEU A 39 20.98 -11.02 -20.06
N ASP A 40 21.79 -10.20 -19.40
CA ASP A 40 22.48 -9.09 -20.05
C ASP A 40 23.51 -9.57 -21.07
N GLY A 41 24.28 -10.61 -20.72
CA GLY A 41 25.22 -11.26 -21.64
C GLY A 41 24.50 -11.93 -22.83
N ARG A 42 23.39 -12.64 -22.57
CA ARG A 42 22.59 -13.26 -23.64
C ARG A 42 21.92 -12.22 -24.54
N ARG A 43 21.45 -11.10 -23.99
CA ARG A 43 20.90 -10.00 -24.77
C ARG A 43 21.94 -9.43 -25.73
N LEU A 44 23.16 -9.18 -25.26
CA LEU A 44 24.25 -8.74 -26.13
C LEU A 44 24.57 -9.76 -27.25
N GLN A 45 24.54 -11.05 -26.92
CA GLN A 45 24.73 -12.11 -27.91
C GLN A 45 23.58 -12.15 -28.94
N LEU A 46 22.34 -12.00 -28.50
CA LEU A 46 21.17 -11.96 -29.37
C LEU A 46 21.14 -10.71 -30.25
N ASP A 47 21.54 -9.56 -29.73
CA ASP A 47 21.64 -8.32 -30.49
C ASP A 47 22.69 -8.46 -31.60
N LYS A 48 23.85 -9.06 -31.27
CA LYS A 48 24.88 -9.39 -32.27
C LYS A 48 24.36 -10.37 -33.33
N GLN A 49 23.68 -11.45 -32.91
CA GLN A 49 23.10 -12.43 -33.83
C GLN A 49 21.99 -11.82 -34.70
N GLY A 50 21.20 -10.89 -34.15
CA GLY A 50 20.17 -10.15 -34.86
C GLY A 50 20.75 -9.25 -35.95
N LEU A 51 21.81 -8.51 -35.63
CA LEU A 51 22.59 -7.72 -36.60
C LEU A 51 23.17 -8.60 -37.71
N GLU A 52 23.84 -9.71 -37.36
CA GLU A 52 24.40 -10.65 -38.34
C GLU A 52 23.32 -11.25 -39.26
N LEU A 53 22.15 -11.59 -38.73
CA LEU A 53 21.01 -12.09 -39.51
C LEU A 53 20.41 -11.02 -40.41
N GLN A 54 20.38 -9.76 -39.95
CA GLN A 54 19.92 -8.62 -40.73
C GLN A 54 20.86 -8.31 -41.89
N ASP A 55 22.16 -8.23 -41.62
CA ASP A 55 23.19 -8.05 -42.66
C ASP A 55 23.15 -9.21 -43.68
N ALA A 56 22.97 -10.45 -43.21
CA ALA A 56 22.82 -11.60 -44.10
C ALA A 56 21.55 -11.52 -44.95
N LYS A 57 20.47 -10.91 -44.45
CA LYS A 57 19.24 -10.67 -45.19
C LYS A 57 19.42 -9.60 -46.26
N ASP A 58 20.05 -8.48 -45.92
CA ASP A 58 20.30 -7.41 -46.88
C ASP A 58 21.27 -7.86 -47.97
N ALA A 59 22.30 -8.64 -47.62
CA ALA A 59 23.20 -9.26 -48.58
C ALA A 59 22.47 -10.25 -49.52
N SER A 60 21.51 -11.04 -49.03
CA SER A 60 20.69 -11.94 -49.86
C SER A 60 19.79 -11.15 -50.84
N LEU A 61 19.25 -10.00 -50.43
CA LEU A 61 18.47 -9.14 -51.33
C LEU A 61 19.33 -8.60 -52.48
N VAL A 62 20.56 -8.18 -52.19
CA VAL A 62 21.52 -7.74 -53.21
C VAL A 62 21.91 -8.90 -54.14
N ARG A 63 22.27 -10.06 -53.59
CA ARG A 63 22.60 -11.25 -54.40
C ARG A 63 21.45 -11.70 -55.29
N ARG A 64 20.20 -11.64 -54.81
CA ARG A 64 19.00 -11.92 -55.62
C ARG A 64 18.81 -10.92 -56.76
N LYS A 65 19.07 -9.62 -56.55
CA LYS A 65 19.04 -8.61 -57.61
C LYS A 65 20.13 -8.89 -58.66
N ASN A 66 21.36 -9.16 -58.22
CA ASN A 66 22.47 -9.50 -59.11
C ASN A 66 22.19 -10.77 -59.92
N LEU A 67 21.58 -11.79 -59.31
CA LEU A 67 21.14 -13.00 -60.02
C LEU A 67 20.07 -12.69 -61.07
N ALA A 68 19.09 -11.83 -60.76
CA ALA A 68 18.07 -11.44 -61.72
C ALA A 68 18.68 -10.70 -62.93
N GLU A 69 19.67 -9.83 -62.69
CA GLU A 69 20.43 -9.15 -63.74
C GLU A 69 21.26 -10.14 -64.57
N LEU A 70 21.99 -11.05 -63.91
CA LEU A 70 22.77 -12.11 -64.59
C LEU A 70 21.89 -12.99 -65.47
N THR A 71 20.68 -13.34 -65.01
CA THR A 71 19.72 -14.13 -65.77
C THR A 71 19.15 -13.35 -66.96
N LYS A 72 18.89 -12.04 -66.79
CA LYS A 72 18.45 -11.15 -67.87
C LYS A 72 19.54 -10.96 -68.93
N GLU A 73 20.79 -10.78 -68.52
CA GLU A 73 21.95 -10.71 -69.42
C GLU A 73 22.19 -12.05 -70.12
N PHE A 74 22.07 -13.17 -69.42
CA PHE A 74 22.21 -14.50 -69.98
C PHE A 74 21.18 -14.77 -71.09
N ARG A 75 19.92 -14.36 -70.91
CA ARG A 75 18.88 -14.47 -71.95
C ARG A 75 19.19 -13.70 -73.22
N LYS A 76 19.93 -12.59 -73.14
CA LYS A 76 20.27 -11.72 -74.28
C LYS A 76 21.47 -12.23 -75.12
N LYS A 77 22.23 -13.21 -74.63
CA LYS A 77 23.42 -13.74 -75.32
C LYS A 77 23.06 -14.64 -76.51
N SER A 78 24.00 -14.87 -77.41
CA SER A 78 23.84 -15.86 -78.49
C SER A 78 23.85 -17.29 -77.95
N ASP A 79 23.33 -18.27 -78.69
CA ASP A 79 23.21 -19.65 -78.19
C ASP A 79 24.58 -20.31 -77.92
N GLN A 80 25.62 -19.96 -78.68
CA GLN A 80 27.00 -20.40 -78.44
C GLN A 80 27.56 -19.84 -77.12
N GLU A 81 27.26 -18.59 -76.80
CA GLU A 81 27.67 -17.93 -75.55
C GLU A 81 26.82 -18.37 -74.35
N LYS A 82 25.55 -18.73 -74.57
CA LYS A 82 24.68 -19.31 -73.53
C LYS A 82 25.23 -20.65 -73.05
N VAL A 83 25.66 -21.53 -73.96
CA VAL A 83 26.27 -22.81 -73.59
C VAL A 83 27.53 -22.61 -72.74
N ALA A 84 28.36 -21.60 -73.06
CA ALA A 84 29.53 -21.25 -72.26
C ALA A 84 29.18 -20.58 -70.91
N GLY A 85 28.11 -19.80 -70.85
CA GLY A 85 27.72 -19.01 -69.68
C GLY A 85 26.86 -19.75 -68.64
N VAL A 86 26.20 -20.86 -69.00
CA VAL A 86 25.20 -21.50 -68.14
C VAL A 86 25.82 -22.05 -66.85
N GLN A 87 27.06 -22.57 -66.91
CA GLN A 87 27.75 -23.09 -65.73
C GLN A 87 28.00 -22.00 -64.68
N ARG A 88 28.33 -20.77 -65.11
CA ARG A 88 28.53 -19.63 -64.21
C ARG A 88 27.21 -19.22 -63.55
N LEU A 89 26.12 -19.22 -64.33
CA LEU A 89 24.80 -18.88 -63.81
C LEU A 89 24.31 -19.91 -62.78
N VAL A 90 24.43 -21.20 -63.10
CA VAL A 90 24.04 -22.29 -62.18
C VAL A 90 24.86 -22.25 -60.89
N LYS A 91 26.18 -22.00 -60.97
CA LYS A 91 27.02 -21.83 -59.77
C LYS A 91 26.56 -20.64 -58.91
N ALA A 92 26.22 -19.52 -59.51
CA ALA A 92 25.72 -18.35 -58.78
C ALA A 92 24.37 -18.64 -58.08
N TYR A 93 23.46 -19.38 -58.72
CA TYR A 93 22.21 -19.84 -58.08
C TYR A 93 22.48 -20.84 -56.94
N GLN A 94 23.41 -21.78 -57.15
CA GLN A 94 23.81 -22.74 -56.12
C GLN A 94 24.38 -22.04 -54.88
N GLU A 95 25.27 -21.06 -55.08
CA GLU A 95 25.84 -20.26 -53.99
C GLU A 95 24.77 -19.49 -53.20
N GLU A 96 23.75 -18.92 -53.86
CA GLU A 96 22.65 -18.25 -53.16
C GLU A 96 21.77 -19.25 -52.39
N ILE A 97 21.51 -20.44 -52.95
CA ILE A 97 20.77 -21.50 -52.24
C ILE A 97 21.55 -21.96 -51.00
N ASP A 98 22.86 -22.16 -51.12
CA ASP A 98 23.72 -22.59 -50.02
C ASP A 98 23.83 -21.52 -48.93
N THR A 99 23.95 -20.24 -49.31
CA THR A 99 23.96 -19.14 -48.33
C THR A 99 22.61 -18.94 -47.65
N LEU A 100 21.50 -19.12 -48.38
CA LEU A 100 20.15 -19.10 -47.82
C LEU A 100 19.94 -20.25 -46.82
N ALA A 101 20.37 -21.47 -47.17
CA ALA A 101 20.29 -22.63 -46.28
C ALA A 101 21.14 -22.44 -45.01
N LYS A 102 22.34 -21.85 -45.14
CA LYS A 102 23.19 -21.48 -43.99
C LYS A 102 22.50 -20.47 -43.07
N ARG A 103 21.87 -19.43 -43.64
CA ARG A 103 21.11 -18.43 -42.87
C ARG A 103 19.96 -19.06 -42.09
N CYS A 104 19.19 -19.96 -42.74
CA CYS A 104 18.08 -20.66 -42.09
C CYS A 104 18.57 -21.50 -40.90
N ARG A 105 19.65 -22.27 -41.08
CA ARG A 105 20.24 -23.04 -39.98
C ARG A 105 20.77 -22.16 -38.86
N ALA A 106 21.36 -21.01 -39.19
CA ALA A 106 21.84 -20.05 -38.20
C ALA A 106 20.68 -19.44 -37.39
N SER A 107 19.58 -19.05 -38.05
CA SER A 107 18.39 -18.55 -37.35
C SER A 107 17.73 -19.61 -36.48
N ASP A 108 17.63 -20.83 -36.96
CA ASP A 108 17.05 -21.95 -36.19
C ASP A 108 17.93 -22.26 -34.97
N SER A 109 19.25 -22.30 -35.15
CA SER A 109 20.19 -22.53 -34.06
C SER A 109 20.16 -21.42 -32.99
N ALA A 110 20.06 -20.16 -33.41
CA ALA A 110 19.91 -19.03 -32.49
C ALA A 110 18.59 -19.11 -31.70
N PHE A 111 17.48 -19.44 -32.41
CA PHE A 111 16.18 -19.62 -31.78
C PHE A 111 16.17 -20.76 -30.76
N PHE A 112 16.65 -21.95 -31.13
CA PHE A 112 16.67 -23.10 -30.23
C PHE A 112 17.58 -22.90 -29.01
N SER A 113 18.71 -22.20 -29.18
CA SER A 113 19.61 -21.84 -28.07
C SER A 113 18.91 -20.97 -27.02
N LEU A 114 18.11 -20.00 -27.46
CA LEU A 114 17.32 -19.15 -26.59
C LEU A 114 16.12 -19.92 -25.98
N TYR A 115 15.38 -20.63 -26.82
CA TYR A 115 14.19 -21.38 -26.41
C TYR A 115 14.52 -22.42 -25.34
N LYS A 116 15.57 -23.22 -25.54
CA LYS A 116 16.00 -24.23 -24.55
C LYS A 116 16.38 -23.57 -23.23
N GLY A 117 17.12 -22.47 -23.30
CA GLY A 117 17.55 -21.72 -22.12
C GLY A 117 16.38 -21.11 -21.33
N LEU A 118 15.36 -20.59 -22.01
CA LEU A 118 14.15 -20.05 -21.38
C LEU A 118 13.20 -21.15 -20.90
N TYR A 119 13.18 -22.31 -21.56
CA TYR A 119 12.36 -23.44 -21.16
C TYR A 119 12.86 -24.10 -19.86
N GLU A 120 14.17 -24.16 -19.69
CA GLU A 120 14.80 -24.65 -18.46
C GLU A 120 14.74 -23.63 -17.31
N ALA A 121 14.30 -22.40 -17.59
CA ALA A 121 14.26 -21.33 -16.59
C ALA A 121 13.12 -21.51 -15.58
N PRO A 122 13.43 -21.54 -14.27
CA PRO A 122 12.41 -21.55 -13.23
C PRO A 122 11.68 -20.20 -13.21
N ASP A 123 10.36 -20.28 -13.05
CA ASP A 123 9.44 -19.15 -13.08
C ASP A 123 9.78 -18.09 -12.00
N PRO A 124 10.25 -16.89 -12.39
CA PRO A 124 10.63 -15.85 -11.45
C PRO A 124 9.41 -15.17 -10.81
N ALA A 125 8.25 -15.15 -11.48
CA ALA A 125 7.06 -14.45 -10.98
C ALA A 125 6.56 -15.10 -9.68
N LYS A 126 6.52 -16.43 -9.62
CA LYS A 126 6.10 -17.18 -8.43
C LYS A 126 7.06 -17.02 -7.25
N ALA A 127 8.34 -16.79 -7.50
CA ALA A 127 9.31 -16.52 -6.43
C ALA A 127 9.16 -15.07 -5.92
N LEU A 128 8.98 -14.12 -6.83
CA LEU A 128 8.80 -12.70 -6.50
C LEU A 128 7.48 -12.42 -5.80
N GLU A 129 6.37 -13.02 -6.24
CA GLU A 129 5.05 -12.88 -5.61
C GLU A 129 5.06 -13.42 -4.16
N ARG A 130 5.73 -14.55 -3.92
CA ARG A 130 5.95 -15.05 -2.55
C ARG A 130 6.81 -14.11 -1.72
N SER A 131 7.90 -13.61 -2.28
CA SER A 131 8.73 -12.61 -1.56
C SER A 131 7.97 -11.31 -1.25
N ALA A 132 7.08 -10.88 -2.15
CA ALA A 132 6.28 -9.68 -2.00
C ALA A 132 5.16 -9.85 -0.95
N SER A 133 4.60 -11.05 -0.83
CA SER A 133 3.60 -11.39 0.19
C SER A 133 4.21 -11.71 1.56
N GLU A 134 5.45 -12.19 1.62
CA GLU A 134 6.19 -12.38 2.88
C GLU A 134 6.68 -11.05 3.49
N ARG A 135 6.97 -10.04 2.65
CA ARG A 135 7.44 -8.72 3.09
C ARG A 135 6.52 -8.00 4.10
N PRO A 136 5.21 -7.87 3.88
CA PRO A 136 4.31 -7.24 4.85
C PRO A 136 4.17 -8.06 6.12
N ARG A 137 4.27 -9.40 6.03
CA ARG A 137 4.24 -10.27 7.21
C ARG A 137 5.50 -10.11 8.07
N ALA A 138 6.67 -10.04 7.43
CA ALA A 138 7.93 -9.75 8.12
C ALA A 138 7.91 -8.35 8.76
N ALA A 139 7.44 -7.32 8.05
CA ALA A 139 7.29 -5.98 8.58
C ALA A 139 6.32 -5.91 9.78
N ALA A 140 5.22 -6.67 9.74
CA ALA A 140 4.29 -6.77 10.86
C ALA A 140 4.95 -7.41 12.09
N SER A 141 5.72 -8.50 11.91
CA SER A 141 6.47 -9.12 13.02
C SER A 141 7.58 -8.24 13.57
N GLU A 142 8.25 -7.44 12.71
CA GLU A 142 9.28 -6.49 13.15
C GLU A 142 8.68 -5.36 13.99
N LEU A 143 7.52 -4.83 13.60
CA LEU A 143 6.77 -3.84 14.39
C LEU A 143 6.32 -4.42 15.74
N GLU A 144 5.89 -5.68 15.79
CA GLU A 144 5.54 -6.34 17.04
C GLU A 144 6.76 -6.53 17.95
N VAL A 145 7.89 -6.97 17.40
CA VAL A 145 9.16 -7.04 18.15
C VAL A 145 9.59 -5.66 18.66
N GLN A 146 9.39 -4.60 17.87
CA GLN A 146 9.72 -3.25 18.29
C GLN A 146 8.82 -2.77 19.43
N LYS A 147 7.51 -3.05 19.38
CA LYS A 147 6.56 -2.75 20.46
C LYS A 147 6.89 -3.52 21.74
N LEU A 148 7.16 -4.82 21.64
CA LEU A 148 7.56 -5.62 22.80
C LEU A 148 8.88 -5.10 23.41
N ARG A 149 9.80 -4.60 22.59
CA ARG A 149 11.03 -3.96 23.07
C ARG A 149 10.77 -2.62 23.76
N SER A 150 9.85 -1.79 23.25
CA SER A 150 9.49 -0.54 23.93
C SER A 150 8.76 -0.80 25.24
N GLU A 151 7.85 -1.77 25.27
CA GLU A 151 7.16 -2.19 26.51
C GLU A 151 8.16 -2.72 27.55
N LEU A 152 9.14 -3.54 27.14
CA LEU A 152 10.21 -3.98 28.06
C LEU A 152 11.03 -2.81 28.59
N ALA A 153 11.34 -1.81 27.75
CA ALA A 153 12.07 -0.61 28.18
C ALA A 153 11.26 0.23 29.18
N GLU A 154 9.95 0.39 28.95
CA GLU A 154 9.04 1.06 29.88
C GLU A 154 8.99 0.32 31.22
N TYR A 155 8.84 -1.01 31.21
CA TYR A 155 8.88 -1.82 32.43
C TYR A 155 10.23 -1.73 33.16
N GLU A 156 11.35 -1.67 32.44
CA GLU A 156 12.68 -1.46 33.05
C GLU A 156 12.79 -0.09 33.71
N GLU A 157 12.25 0.97 33.09
CA GLU A 157 12.23 2.31 33.66
C GLU A 157 11.33 2.38 34.91
N GLU A 158 10.13 1.80 34.86
CA GLU A 158 9.22 1.68 36.00
C GLU A 158 9.86 0.90 37.15
N PHE A 159 10.53 -0.22 36.83
CA PHE A 159 11.24 -1.01 37.82
C PHE A 159 12.38 -0.22 38.47
N SER A 160 13.13 0.57 37.67
CA SER A 160 14.16 1.48 38.18
C SER A 160 13.58 2.57 39.09
N LYS A 161 12.46 3.19 38.70
CA LYS A 161 11.73 4.18 39.51
C LYS A 161 11.26 3.57 40.83
N LEU A 162 10.64 2.40 40.81
CA LEU A 162 10.19 1.70 42.02
C LEU A 162 11.37 1.33 42.92
N LYS A 163 12.51 0.93 42.35
CA LYS A 163 13.73 0.63 43.11
C LYS A 163 14.30 1.88 43.78
N ASN A 164 14.31 3.02 43.10
CA ASN A 164 14.73 4.30 43.67
C ASN A 164 13.78 4.76 44.76
N GLN A 165 12.46 4.70 44.54
CA GLN A 165 11.45 4.99 45.56
C GLN A 165 11.58 4.09 46.78
N ALA A 166 11.86 2.80 46.59
CA ALA A 166 12.12 1.87 47.70
C ALA A 166 13.42 2.18 48.45
N ALA A 167 14.44 2.70 47.76
CA ALA A 167 15.66 3.19 48.39
C ALA A 167 15.41 4.47 49.20
N ASP A 168 14.64 5.41 48.65
CA ASP A 168 14.25 6.66 49.32
C ASP A 168 13.39 6.39 50.55
N ALA A 169 12.41 5.50 50.45
CA ALA A 169 11.58 5.08 51.58
C ALA A 169 12.41 4.43 52.70
N LYS A 170 13.43 3.65 52.35
CA LYS A 170 14.38 3.09 53.34
C LYS A 170 15.24 4.17 53.98
N LEU A 171 15.67 5.17 53.23
CA LEU A 171 16.45 6.31 53.71
C LEU A 171 15.64 7.17 54.69
N GLU A 172 14.37 7.47 54.36
CA GLU A 172 13.47 8.18 55.25
C GLU A 172 13.18 7.37 56.52
N ALA A 173 12.91 6.07 56.40
CA ALA A 173 12.75 5.21 57.57
C ALA A 173 14.03 5.12 58.43
N ALA A 174 15.22 5.27 57.84
CA ALA A 174 16.47 5.37 58.59
C ALA A 174 16.59 6.73 59.31
N ARG A 175 16.28 7.84 58.64
CA ARG A 175 16.25 9.19 59.22
C ARG A 175 15.25 9.30 60.37
N GLU A 176 14.06 8.74 60.22
CA GLU A 176 13.07 8.69 61.29
C GLU A 176 13.57 7.91 62.50
N ARG A 177 14.23 6.76 62.28
CA ARG A 177 14.86 5.98 63.36
C ARG A 177 15.96 6.78 64.05
N GLU A 178 16.83 7.47 63.30
CA GLU A 178 17.86 8.34 63.85
C GLU A 178 17.27 9.49 64.67
N ALA A 179 16.21 10.14 64.18
CA ALA A 179 15.51 11.21 64.91
C ALA A 179 14.83 10.69 66.19
N GLN A 180 14.25 9.48 66.16
CA GLN A 180 13.70 8.83 67.34
C GLN A 180 14.77 8.51 68.38
N LEU A 181 15.94 8.02 67.94
CA LEU A 181 17.10 7.78 68.80
C LEU A 181 17.66 9.08 69.38
N ALA A 182 17.74 10.17 68.60
CA ALA A 182 18.16 11.48 69.10
C ALA A 182 17.18 12.02 70.17
N LYS A 183 15.88 11.82 69.96
CA LYS A 183 14.84 12.20 70.93
C LYS A 183 14.89 11.36 72.20
N SER A 184 15.14 10.05 72.10
CA SER A 184 15.31 9.19 73.28
C SER A 184 16.59 9.56 74.05
N LEU A 185 17.69 9.84 73.35
CA LEU A 185 18.94 10.29 73.94
C LEU A 185 18.77 11.64 74.66
N SER A 186 18.09 12.61 74.04
CA SER A 186 17.73 13.89 74.67
C SER A 186 16.95 13.69 75.96
N LYS A 187 15.96 12.78 75.95
CA LYS A 187 15.15 12.50 77.14
C LYS A 187 16.01 11.91 78.26
N THR A 188 16.92 11.00 77.95
CA THR A 188 17.86 10.41 78.92
C THR A 188 18.81 11.47 79.49
N VAL A 189 19.39 12.33 78.64
CA VAL A 189 20.28 13.43 79.09
C VAL A 189 19.55 14.42 80.00
N ILE A 190 18.29 14.75 79.71
CA ILE A 190 17.48 15.60 80.60
C ILE A 190 17.20 14.87 81.93
N VAL A 191 16.86 13.59 81.90
CA VAL A 191 16.64 12.79 83.13
C VAL A 191 17.91 12.72 83.98
N ASP A 192 19.06 12.42 83.38
CA ASP A 192 20.37 12.39 84.08
C ASP A 192 20.75 13.77 84.62
N GLY A 193 20.52 14.84 83.85
CA GLY A 193 20.71 16.22 84.31
C GLY A 193 19.82 16.57 85.50
N THR A 194 18.57 16.13 85.49
CA THR A 194 17.61 16.35 86.58
C THR A 194 17.98 15.54 87.82
N LEU A 195 18.47 14.30 87.65
CA LEU A 195 18.93 13.42 88.73
C LEU A 195 20.21 13.96 89.38
N ASN A 196 21.12 14.55 88.59
CA ASN A 196 22.34 15.18 89.09
C ASN A 196 22.06 16.50 89.85
N ILE A 197 21.13 17.33 89.35
CA ILE A 197 20.66 18.52 90.09
C ILE A 197 19.98 18.11 91.40
N THR A 198 19.17 17.05 91.40
CA THR A 198 18.50 16.55 92.61
C THR A 198 19.49 15.97 93.63
N SER A 199 20.53 15.25 93.18
CA SER A 199 21.59 14.72 94.05
C SER A 199 22.49 15.81 94.62
N SER A 200 22.79 16.86 93.85
CA SER A 200 23.52 18.03 94.37
C SER A 200 22.67 18.87 95.34
N CYS A 201 21.35 18.94 95.12
CA CYS A 201 20.44 19.67 96.00
C CYS A 201 20.14 18.94 97.32
N SER A 202 20.16 17.59 97.36
CA SER A 202 19.95 16.83 98.61
C SER A 202 21.20 16.79 99.52
N THR A 203 22.40 16.99 98.95
CA THR A 203 23.66 17.07 99.71
C THR A 203 23.98 18.50 100.20
N ALA A 204 23.38 19.52 99.61
CA ALA A 204 23.52 20.92 100.02
C ALA A 204 23.08 21.21 101.48
N PRO A 205 21.91 20.77 102.00
CA PRO A 205 21.52 21.06 103.38
C PRO A 205 22.39 20.33 104.42
N LEU A 206 22.93 19.15 104.09
CA LEU A 206 23.86 18.42 104.96
C LEU A 206 25.22 19.14 105.06
N LYS A 207 25.74 19.65 103.95
CA LYS A 207 26.97 20.47 103.96
C LYS A 207 26.75 21.82 104.65
N GLN A 208 25.58 22.45 104.47
CA GLN A 208 25.20 23.68 105.17
C GLN A 208 25.09 23.45 106.69
N ALA A 209 24.47 22.34 107.11
CA ALA A 209 24.35 21.97 108.53
C ALA A 209 25.72 21.68 109.18
N GLN A 210 26.64 21.03 108.45
CA GLN A 210 28.01 20.84 108.91
C GLN A 210 28.78 22.16 109.04
N LEU A 211 28.62 23.09 108.10
CA LEU A 211 29.21 24.44 108.20
C LEU A 211 28.67 25.23 109.39
N THR A 212 27.35 25.21 109.64
CA THR A 212 26.77 25.88 110.82
C THR A 212 27.22 25.26 112.14
N ARG A 213 27.48 23.95 112.16
CA ARG A 213 28.03 23.27 113.35
C ARG A 213 29.47 23.69 113.62
N VAL A 214 30.29 23.81 112.56
CA VAL A 214 31.67 24.33 112.67
C VAL A 214 31.67 25.81 113.08
N GLU A 215 30.74 26.61 112.57
CA GLU A 215 30.59 28.02 112.99
C GLU A 215 30.14 28.15 114.46
N GLN A 216 29.25 27.29 114.94
CA GLN A 216 28.85 27.23 116.35
C GLN A 216 30.00 26.76 117.25
N GLU A 217 30.82 25.80 116.81
CA GLU A 217 32.05 25.42 117.51
C GLU A 217 33.06 26.57 117.55
N LEU A 218 33.24 27.32 116.46
CA LEU A 218 34.08 28.52 116.42
C LEU A 218 33.53 29.66 117.30
N GLN A 219 32.21 29.81 117.43
CA GLN A 219 31.60 30.79 118.35
C GLN A 219 31.74 30.36 119.82
N HIS A 220 31.65 29.06 120.13
CA HIS A 220 31.93 28.52 121.46
C HIS A 220 33.41 28.68 121.85
N LEU A 221 34.33 28.58 120.89
CA LEU A 221 35.75 28.87 121.10
C LEU A 221 36.01 30.39 121.27
N ARG A 222 35.33 31.25 120.49
CA ARG A 222 35.37 32.71 120.64
C ARG A 222 34.80 33.20 121.98
N GLY A 223 33.84 32.49 122.57
CA GLY A 223 33.30 32.77 123.92
C GLY A 223 34.15 32.23 125.07
N ARG A 224 35.15 31.39 124.77
CA ARG A 224 36.04 30.73 125.75
C ARG A 224 37.47 31.29 125.73
N GLU A 225 37.79 32.19 124.80
CA GLU A 225 39.04 32.97 124.74
C GLU A 225 38.95 34.29 125.52
N GLY A 226 38.57 34.18 126.79
CA GLY A 226 38.49 35.28 127.74
C GLY A 226 39.09 34.95 129.10
N ASN A 227 40.18 34.17 129.17
CA ASN A 227 41.09 34.15 130.32
C ASN A 227 42.38 33.35 130.04
N GLY A 228 43.54 34.00 130.20
CA GLY A 228 44.79 33.35 130.66
C GLY A 228 45.74 32.68 129.63
N LEU A 229 46.71 33.46 129.15
CA LEU A 229 48.17 33.22 129.18
C LEU A 229 48.75 31.80 128.89
N SER A 230 49.39 31.66 127.70
CA SER A 230 50.73 31.08 127.32
C SER A 230 51.39 29.92 128.13
N PRO A 231 52.48 29.25 127.65
CA PRO A 231 52.96 28.92 126.29
C PRO A 231 53.47 27.46 126.12
N SER A 232 53.84 27.09 124.88
CA SER A 232 54.95 26.19 124.47
C SER A 232 54.95 24.67 124.79
N ALA A 233 54.89 23.90 123.70
CA ALA A 233 55.72 22.73 123.33
C ALA A 233 55.83 21.45 124.20
N ALA A 234 55.43 20.35 123.54
CA ALA A 234 56.04 19.01 123.49
C ALA A 234 56.06 18.10 124.75
N THR A 235 55.37 16.94 124.64
CA THR A 235 55.84 15.54 124.85
C THR A 235 54.75 14.59 125.44
N ASN A 236 54.43 13.53 124.67
CA ASN A 236 54.03 12.11 124.93
C ASN A 236 53.57 11.62 126.34
N PRO A 237 53.10 10.35 126.51
CA PRO A 237 52.08 9.51 125.86
C PRO A 237 51.09 8.88 126.91
N VAL A 238 50.45 7.73 126.58
CA VAL A 238 49.69 6.78 127.46
C VAL A 238 48.18 7.13 127.58
N THR A 239 47.20 6.34 127.15
CA THR A 239 46.77 5.02 127.67
C THR A 239 45.53 4.58 126.89
N THR A 240 45.46 3.29 126.56
CA THR A 240 44.27 2.51 126.21
C THR A 240 43.33 2.34 127.43
N PRO A 241 42.09 1.84 127.27
CA PRO A 241 41.83 0.39 127.45
C PRO A 241 40.92 -0.18 126.33
N SER A 242 41.07 -1.43 125.89
CA SER A 242 40.65 -2.69 126.58
C SER A 242 39.12 -2.79 126.68
N ALA A 243 38.41 -3.85 126.33
CA ALA A 243 38.68 -5.28 126.15
C ALA A 243 37.53 -5.86 125.27
N ALA A 244 37.51 -7.10 124.76
CA ALA A 244 38.12 -8.34 125.19
C ALA A 244 38.09 -9.37 124.04
N GLY A 245 39.13 -10.22 123.97
CA GLY A 245 39.03 -11.60 123.42
C GLY A 245 38.27 -12.51 124.39
N PRO A 246 38.53 -13.84 124.49
CA PRO A 246 39.72 -14.60 124.07
C PRO A 246 39.30 -15.95 123.39
N ALA A 247 40.10 -16.99 123.10
CA ALA A 247 41.36 -17.46 123.64
C ALA A 247 42.07 -18.39 122.63
N ALA A 248 43.39 -18.43 122.72
CA ALA A 248 44.33 -19.38 122.09
C ALA A 248 44.33 -20.75 122.86
N PRO A 249 45.28 -21.70 122.72
CA PRO A 249 46.46 -21.77 121.84
C PRO A 249 46.81 -23.18 121.24
N GLY A 250 47.68 -23.18 120.22
CA GLY A 250 48.76 -24.17 120.05
C GLY A 250 48.45 -25.56 119.49
N GLY A 251 49.07 -25.90 118.35
CA GLY A 251 49.37 -27.29 117.98
C GLY A 251 49.18 -27.65 116.50
N VAL A 252 50.30 -27.86 115.81
CA VAL A 252 50.54 -28.94 114.81
C VAL A 252 49.62 -29.05 113.58
N GLY A 253 50.23 -29.03 112.39
CA GLY A 253 49.65 -29.44 111.10
C GLY A 253 49.24 -28.24 110.25
N GLY A 254 49.82 -27.95 109.08
CA GLY A 254 50.07 -28.88 107.98
C GLY A 254 48.73 -29.26 107.35
N GLY A 255 48.24 -28.51 106.34
CA GLY A 255 47.14 -28.98 105.49
C GLY A 255 45.98 -28.04 105.13
N GLY A 256 46.11 -26.70 105.24
CA GLY A 256 45.01 -25.76 104.90
C GLY A 256 45.25 -24.81 103.72
N GLY A 257 46.49 -24.68 103.24
CA GLY A 257 46.84 -23.73 102.17
C GLY A 257 46.66 -24.28 100.74
N VAL A 258 46.50 -25.59 100.58
CA VAL A 258 46.48 -26.24 99.27
C VAL A 258 45.15 -26.03 98.54
N SER A 259 44.00 -26.10 99.23
CA SER A 259 42.68 -26.00 98.58
C SER A 259 42.30 -24.59 98.13
N HIS A 260 42.72 -23.54 98.84
CA HIS A 260 42.48 -22.16 98.39
C HIS A 260 43.47 -21.74 97.29
N ALA A 261 44.73 -22.19 97.36
CA ALA A 261 45.70 -21.98 96.30
C ALA A 261 45.30 -22.71 95.01
N GLU A 262 44.83 -23.96 95.09
CA GLU A 262 44.32 -24.72 93.95
C GLU A 262 43.07 -24.08 93.32
N ALA A 263 42.17 -23.50 94.12
CA ALA A 263 40.99 -22.78 93.61
C ALA A 263 41.38 -21.48 92.88
N VAL A 264 42.33 -20.71 93.42
CA VAL A 264 42.84 -19.50 92.78
C VAL A 264 43.64 -19.83 91.51
N ASP A 265 44.40 -20.92 91.50
CA ASP A 265 45.12 -21.40 90.31
C ASP A 265 44.15 -21.92 89.22
N ALA A 266 43.05 -22.57 89.60
CA ALA A 266 41.99 -22.97 88.67
C ALA A 266 41.28 -21.75 88.06
N GLU A 267 41.00 -20.72 88.86
CA GLU A 267 40.45 -19.46 88.36
C GLU A 267 41.46 -18.71 87.48
N LEU A 268 42.74 -18.68 87.84
CA LEU A 268 43.80 -18.06 87.04
C LEU A 268 44.01 -18.77 85.69
N THR A 269 43.94 -20.10 85.66
CA THR A 269 44.04 -20.87 84.42
C THR A 269 42.82 -20.67 83.53
N GLU A 270 41.61 -20.57 84.11
CA GLU A 270 40.40 -20.27 83.36
C GLU A 270 40.38 -18.82 82.85
N LEU A 271 40.80 -17.83 83.64
CA LEU A 271 41.01 -16.46 83.17
C LEU A 271 42.08 -16.41 82.09
N THR A 272 43.15 -17.18 82.19
CA THR A 272 44.19 -17.26 81.16
C THR A 272 43.64 -17.89 79.87
N ARG A 273 42.79 -18.92 79.99
CA ARG A 273 42.08 -19.55 78.86
C ARG A 273 41.12 -18.59 78.19
N VAL A 274 40.30 -17.86 78.94
CA VAL A 274 39.37 -16.87 78.41
C VAL A 274 40.12 -15.69 77.80
N ASN A 275 41.20 -15.21 78.42
CA ASN A 275 41.99 -14.10 77.89
C ASN A 275 42.73 -14.50 76.60
N SER A 276 43.26 -15.73 76.52
CA SER A 276 43.82 -16.28 75.28
C SER A 276 42.76 -16.48 74.19
N GLN A 277 41.55 -16.91 74.55
CA GLN A 277 40.42 -17.03 73.62
C GLN A 277 40.00 -15.65 73.08
N LEU A 278 39.79 -14.66 73.95
CA LEU A 278 39.44 -13.29 73.55
C LEU A 278 40.54 -12.63 72.70
N ARG A 279 41.82 -12.91 73.00
CA ARG A 279 42.94 -12.48 72.14
C ARG A 279 42.90 -13.16 70.78
N GLY A 280 42.58 -14.45 70.72
CA GLY A 280 42.39 -15.19 69.48
C GLY A 280 41.25 -14.64 68.64
N GLU A 281 40.09 -14.39 69.26
CA GLU A 281 38.92 -13.76 68.62
C GLU A 281 39.23 -12.34 68.15
N LEU A 282 39.98 -11.55 68.93
CA LEU A 282 40.41 -10.21 68.52
C LEU A 282 41.36 -10.26 67.32
N VAL A 283 42.31 -11.19 67.30
CA VAL A 283 43.23 -11.38 66.17
C VAL A 283 42.47 -11.85 64.92
N ALA A 284 41.55 -12.80 65.05
CA ALA A 284 40.72 -13.28 63.95
C ALA A 284 39.78 -12.20 63.40
N ARG A 285 39.15 -11.41 64.28
CA ARG A 285 38.32 -10.26 63.87
C ARG A 285 39.16 -9.17 63.21
N SER A 286 40.38 -8.96 63.70
CA SER A 286 41.33 -8.01 63.11
C SER A 286 41.85 -8.47 61.75
N SER A 287 42.11 -9.77 61.55
CA SER A 287 42.52 -10.31 60.24
C SER A 287 41.36 -10.28 59.24
N ALA A 288 40.15 -10.68 59.65
CA ALA A 288 38.96 -10.60 58.81
C ALA A 288 38.68 -9.15 58.36
N TRP A 289 38.80 -8.17 59.27
CA TRP A 289 38.66 -6.76 58.89
C TRP A 289 39.75 -6.28 57.92
N ARG A 290 40.99 -6.76 58.05
CA ARG A 290 42.06 -6.44 57.08
C ARG A 290 41.78 -7.05 55.71
N GLU A 291 41.31 -8.30 55.66
CA GLU A 291 40.95 -8.98 54.42
C GLU A 291 39.77 -8.30 53.71
N GLU A 292 38.73 -7.93 54.47
CA GLU A 292 37.59 -7.15 53.97
C GLU A 292 38.03 -5.76 53.48
N LYS A 293 38.93 -5.09 54.22
CA LYS A 293 39.47 -3.80 53.78
C LYS A 293 40.25 -3.94 52.46
N VAL A 294 41.10 -4.96 52.34
CA VAL A 294 41.86 -5.21 51.11
C VAL A 294 40.93 -5.57 49.95
N SER A 295 39.86 -6.34 50.18
CA SER A 295 38.90 -6.70 49.13
C SER A 295 38.08 -5.49 48.67
N LEU A 296 37.68 -4.60 49.58
CA LEU A 296 37.01 -3.34 49.26
C LEU A 296 37.93 -2.35 48.54
N GLU A 297 39.21 -2.25 48.94
CA GLU A 297 40.20 -1.44 48.23
C GLU A 297 40.46 -1.96 46.81
N ALA A 298 40.51 -3.29 46.62
CA ALA A 298 40.60 -3.91 45.31
C ALA A 298 39.35 -3.64 44.45
N ALA A 299 38.15 -3.79 45.01
CA ALA A 299 36.89 -3.50 44.33
C ALA A 299 36.74 -2.01 43.96
N LEU A 300 37.21 -1.10 44.82
CA LEU A 300 37.24 0.33 44.53
C LEU A 300 38.22 0.63 43.40
N LYS A 301 39.38 -0.03 43.37
CA LYS A 301 40.37 0.13 42.30
C LYS A 301 39.80 -0.35 40.97
N THR A 302 39.18 -1.53 40.92
CA THR A 302 38.57 -2.06 39.68
C THR A 302 37.40 -1.21 39.21
N SER A 303 36.56 -0.70 40.11
CA SER A 303 35.47 0.22 39.76
C SER A 303 35.99 1.55 39.20
N LYS A 304 37.08 2.10 39.75
CA LYS A 304 37.74 3.31 39.23
C LYS A 304 38.36 3.08 37.86
N GLU A 305 39.02 1.93 37.65
CA GLU A 305 39.59 1.55 36.35
C GLU A 305 38.49 1.40 35.30
N ALA A 306 37.37 0.74 35.62
CA ALA A 306 36.20 0.63 34.75
C ALA A 306 35.60 2.01 34.39
N CYS A 307 35.43 2.90 35.38
CA CYS A 307 34.93 4.25 35.14
C CYS A 307 35.89 5.08 34.26
N SER A 308 37.20 4.94 34.45
CA SER A 308 38.19 5.61 33.59
C SER A 308 38.21 5.08 32.16
N ALA A 309 38.01 3.76 31.97
CA ALA A 309 37.90 3.13 30.66
C ALA A 309 36.64 3.58 29.92
N GLU A 310 35.51 3.67 30.63
CA GLU A 310 34.24 4.15 30.08
C GLU A 310 34.28 5.66 29.75
N ALA A 311 34.98 6.46 30.55
CA ALA A 311 35.25 7.86 30.24
C ALA A 311 36.13 8.01 28.98
N ALA A 312 37.16 7.17 28.84
CA ALA A 312 38.01 7.14 27.64
C ALA A 312 37.23 6.67 26.39
N ALA A 313 36.36 5.67 26.53
CA ALA A 313 35.47 5.21 25.47
C ALA A 313 34.47 6.30 25.05
N SER A 314 33.87 6.99 26.03
CA SER A 314 32.98 8.12 25.78
C SER A 314 33.70 9.29 25.10
N ALA A 315 34.95 9.58 25.46
CA ALA A 315 35.76 10.58 24.79
C ALA A 315 36.13 10.16 23.35
N GLY A 316 36.42 8.88 23.13
CA GLY A 316 36.62 8.31 21.79
C GLY A 316 35.39 8.43 20.90
N LEU A 317 34.22 8.04 21.42
CA LEU A 317 32.94 8.18 20.74
C LEU A 317 32.58 9.64 20.46
N ARG A 318 32.86 10.56 21.40
CA ARG A 318 32.69 12.01 21.17
C ARG A 318 33.59 12.51 20.06
N LYS A 319 34.86 12.09 20.02
CA LYS A 319 35.78 12.46 18.94
C LYS A 319 35.37 11.87 17.59
N GLU A 320 34.86 10.64 17.57
CA GLU A 320 34.25 10.06 16.37
C GLU A 320 32.97 10.78 15.94
N LEU A 321 32.17 11.27 16.89
CA LEU A 321 30.97 12.06 16.62
C LEU A 321 31.34 13.46 16.08
N GLU A 322 32.37 14.10 16.61
CA GLU A 322 32.92 15.38 16.12
C GLU A 322 33.59 15.23 14.75
N ALA A 323 34.20 14.08 14.46
CA ALA A 323 34.80 13.77 13.16
C ALA A 323 33.76 13.41 12.10
N ARG A 324 32.49 13.16 12.46
CA ARG A 324 31.41 12.99 11.49
C ARG A 324 31.09 14.35 10.87
N PRO A 325 30.93 14.43 9.53
CA PRO A 325 30.51 15.66 8.88
C PRO A 325 29.21 16.15 9.51
N THR A 326 29.18 17.43 9.86
CA THR A 326 28.07 18.00 10.64
C THR A 326 26.75 17.78 9.91
N ALA A 327 25.64 17.63 10.63
CA ALA A 327 24.33 17.44 10.02
C ALA A 327 23.98 18.55 8.99
N SER A 328 24.53 19.75 9.19
CA SER A 328 24.42 20.86 8.24
C SER A 328 25.19 20.62 6.93
N GLU A 329 26.40 20.06 7.00
CA GLU A 329 27.22 19.72 5.83
C GLU A 329 26.64 18.52 5.08
N VAL A 330 26.14 17.50 5.79
CA VAL A 330 25.42 16.39 5.17
C VAL A 330 24.13 16.88 4.50
N LYS A 331 23.40 17.81 5.12
CA LYS A 331 22.21 18.44 4.52
C LYS A 331 22.57 19.32 3.33
N ALA A 332 23.70 20.03 3.37
CA ALA A 332 24.22 20.83 2.28
C ALA A 332 24.67 19.96 1.09
N LEU A 333 25.40 18.88 1.35
CA LEU A 333 25.81 17.89 0.35
C LEU A 333 24.60 17.16 -0.25
N ARG A 334 23.59 16.79 0.57
CA ARG A 334 22.32 16.23 0.07
C ARG A 334 21.53 17.23 -0.78
N ARG A 335 21.54 18.52 -0.42
CA ARG A 335 20.93 19.57 -1.22
C ARG A 335 21.67 19.76 -2.55
N GLN A 336 23.00 19.79 -2.53
CA GLN A 336 23.83 19.87 -3.73
C GLN A 336 23.64 18.63 -4.62
N LEU A 337 23.57 17.43 -4.04
CA LEU A 337 23.30 16.19 -4.74
C LEU A 337 21.88 16.20 -5.34
N ARG A 338 20.88 16.69 -4.61
CA ARG A 338 19.49 16.80 -5.11
C ARG A 338 19.40 17.79 -6.28
N VAL A 339 20.12 18.92 -6.20
CA VAL A 339 20.18 19.90 -7.29
C VAL A 339 20.92 19.34 -8.51
N LEU A 340 22.03 18.64 -8.29
CA LEU A 340 22.79 17.97 -9.36
C LEU A 340 21.97 16.84 -10.00
N GLN A 341 21.28 16.02 -9.22
CA GLN A 341 20.39 14.97 -9.72
C GLN A 341 19.19 15.55 -10.49
N GLN A 342 18.62 16.66 -10.03
CA GLN A 342 17.54 17.34 -10.77
C GLN A 342 18.03 17.95 -12.09
N LEU A 343 19.28 18.42 -12.14
CA LEU A 343 19.90 18.97 -13.35
C LEU A 343 20.39 17.88 -14.32
N GLU A 344 20.87 16.75 -13.80
CA GLU A 344 21.41 15.64 -14.59
C GLU A 344 20.30 14.71 -15.12
N PHE A 345 19.19 14.55 -14.38
CA PHE A 345 18.12 13.61 -14.75
C PHE A 345 16.79 14.24 -15.16
N ASN A 346 16.56 15.55 -14.96
CA ASN A 346 15.27 16.18 -15.23
C ASN A 346 14.07 15.36 -14.69
N ALA A 347 14.31 14.60 -13.61
CA ALA A 347 13.41 13.60 -13.08
C ALA A 347 12.64 14.19 -11.90
N SER A 348 11.35 14.36 -12.12
CA SER A 348 10.32 14.48 -11.10
C SER A 348 10.32 13.25 -10.20
N ASN A 349 10.97 13.32 -9.04
CA ASN A 349 10.58 12.52 -7.88
C ASN A 349 9.66 13.40 -7.02
N ASP A 350 8.40 13.49 -7.43
CA ASP A 350 7.28 14.02 -6.62
C ASP A 350 6.30 12.90 -6.24
N GLU A 351 6.72 11.63 -6.31
CA GLU A 351 5.92 10.52 -5.83
C GLU A 351 6.77 9.70 -4.85
N ASP A 352 6.25 9.62 -3.62
CA ASP A 352 6.68 8.78 -2.50
C ASP A 352 7.79 9.31 -1.59
N GLU A 353 7.45 10.26 -0.71
CA GLU A 353 7.89 10.28 0.71
C GLU A 353 7.05 11.28 1.52
N GLU A 354 5.81 10.89 1.84
CA GLU A 354 5.01 11.53 2.89
C GLU A 354 4.88 10.55 4.06
N GLY A 355 5.38 10.94 5.24
CA GLY A 355 4.96 10.34 6.51
C GLY A 355 6.06 9.85 7.44
N ALA A 356 6.89 10.75 7.96
CA ALA A 356 7.31 10.80 9.38
C ALA A 356 8.39 11.87 9.56
N GLU A 357 8.35 12.56 10.70
CA GLU A 357 9.37 13.52 11.19
C GLU A 357 9.24 14.97 10.68
N ALA A 358 8.12 15.61 10.99
CA ALA A 358 7.99 17.08 11.00
C ALA A 358 7.27 17.62 12.25
N GLU A 359 7.37 16.93 13.39
CA GLU A 359 6.93 17.43 14.70
C GLU A 359 7.97 17.08 15.77
N GLU A 360 9.13 17.75 15.76
CA GLU A 360 9.97 17.95 16.95
C GLU A 360 11.15 18.88 16.59
N ALA A 361 10.86 20.18 16.49
CA ALA A 361 11.90 21.21 16.42
C ALA A 361 11.38 22.53 17.01
N MET A 362 10.89 22.47 18.24
CA MET A 362 10.71 23.64 19.08
C MET A 362 11.03 23.20 20.51
N ILE A 363 12.28 23.41 20.95
CA ILE A 363 12.76 23.66 22.33
C ILE A 363 14.32 23.64 22.31
N GLY A 364 14.95 24.75 22.77
CA GLY A 364 16.39 24.92 23.11
C GLY A 364 17.25 25.61 22.04
N GLU A 365 17.53 26.92 22.08
CA GLU A 365 18.62 27.64 22.84
C GLU A 365 20.02 27.15 22.41
N ASP A 366 21.02 27.90 21.89
CA ASP A 366 21.50 29.30 21.91
C ASP A 366 22.34 29.54 20.61
N GLU A 367 22.46 30.68 19.92
CA GLU A 367 23.17 31.95 20.24
C GLU A 367 23.03 32.96 19.03
N PRO A 368 23.41 34.26 19.16
CA PRO A 368 22.76 35.42 18.54
C PRO A 368 23.50 36.04 17.34
N HIS A 369 22.76 36.65 16.41
CA HIS A 369 22.95 38.06 15.98
C HIS A 369 21.96 38.45 14.87
N GLY A 370 21.24 39.55 15.13
CA GLY A 370 20.34 40.35 14.30
C GLY A 370 20.13 39.98 12.82
N ALA A 371 18.96 39.45 12.52
CA ALA A 371 18.24 39.73 11.28
C ALA A 371 16.74 39.70 11.58
N ASP A 372 16.05 40.78 11.20
CA ASP A 372 14.64 40.99 11.51
C ASP A 372 13.75 39.82 11.00
N PRO A 373 12.86 39.27 11.84
CA PRO A 373 12.05 38.08 11.52
C PRO A 373 11.08 38.29 10.34
N GLU A 374 10.82 39.53 9.93
CA GLU A 374 9.89 39.86 8.85
C GLU A 374 10.50 39.63 7.46
N HIS A 375 11.81 39.90 7.26
CA HIS A 375 12.46 39.74 5.96
C HIS A 375 12.69 38.27 5.59
N THR A 376 12.97 37.40 6.58
CA THR A 376 13.17 35.96 6.35
C THR A 376 11.85 35.27 5.98
N ALA A 377 10.73 35.69 6.57
CA ALA A 377 9.39 35.21 6.22
C ALA A 377 8.97 35.65 4.80
N ILE A 378 9.22 36.92 4.44
CA ILE A 378 8.91 37.44 3.09
C ILE A 378 9.75 36.75 2.01
N HIS A 379 11.02 36.46 2.27
CA HIS A 379 11.86 35.72 1.34
C HIS A 379 11.40 34.27 1.19
N ALA A 380 11.01 33.60 2.27
CA ALA A 380 10.42 32.26 2.23
C ALA A 380 9.11 32.25 1.43
N GLU A 381 8.23 33.22 1.67
CA GLU A 381 6.96 33.36 0.96
C GLU A 381 7.16 33.65 -0.53
N ARG A 382 8.10 34.53 -0.89
CA ARG A 382 8.44 34.83 -2.29
C ARG A 382 9.07 33.63 -3.00
N THR A 383 9.89 32.83 -2.30
CA THR A 383 10.44 31.59 -2.88
C THR A 383 9.37 30.53 -3.07
N MET A 384 8.43 30.38 -2.13
CA MET A 384 7.29 29.46 -2.24
C MET A 384 6.37 29.89 -3.38
N GLU A 385 6.08 31.18 -3.50
CA GLU A 385 5.26 31.73 -4.58
C GLU A 385 5.91 31.53 -5.95
N GLN A 386 7.23 31.68 -6.07
CA GLN A 386 7.96 31.38 -7.31
C GLN A 386 7.92 29.90 -7.68
N VAL A 387 8.04 29.00 -6.70
CA VAL A 387 7.93 27.54 -6.91
C VAL A 387 6.51 27.17 -7.33
N ILE A 388 5.48 27.72 -6.67
CA ILE A 388 4.08 27.48 -7.02
C ILE A 388 3.78 28.00 -8.43
N ARG A 389 4.19 29.23 -8.77
CA ARG A 389 4.00 29.78 -10.13
C ARG A 389 4.75 28.96 -11.19
N GLY A 390 5.93 28.45 -10.85
CA GLY A 390 6.69 27.52 -11.70
C GLY A 390 5.94 26.20 -11.92
N ARG A 391 5.37 25.62 -10.87
CA ARG A 391 4.57 24.39 -10.94
C ARG A 391 3.28 24.60 -11.71
N VAL A 392 2.57 25.71 -11.49
CA VAL A 392 1.35 26.06 -12.23
C VAL A 392 1.63 26.20 -13.72
N ARG A 393 2.68 26.92 -14.12
CA ARG A 393 3.05 27.04 -15.55
C ARG A 393 3.44 25.70 -16.19
N ARG A 394 4.10 24.82 -15.43
CA ARG A 394 4.46 23.46 -15.91
C ARG A 394 3.22 22.59 -16.04
N LEU A 395 2.33 22.58 -15.04
CA LEU A 395 1.05 21.87 -15.11
C LEU A 395 0.18 22.39 -16.26
N GLU A 396 0.18 23.70 -16.52
CA GLU A 396 -0.48 24.27 -17.70
C GLU A 396 0.17 23.76 -19.01
N ALA A 397 1.50 23.71 -19.09
CA ALA A 397 2.20 23.14 -20.24
C ALA A 397 1.91 21.65 -20.44
N ASP A 398 1.92 20.84 -19.38
CA ASP A 398 1.64 19.40 -19.43
C ASP A 398 0.18 19.11 -19.76
N LEU A 399 -0.74 19.94 -19.27
CA LEU A 399 -2.16 19.86 -19.62
C LEU A 399 -2.39 20.24 -21.09
N THR A 400 -1.68 21.24 -21.62
CA THR A 400 -1.74 21.55 -23.06
C THR A 400 -1.10 20.47 -23.92
N SER A 401 0.01 19.87 -23.49
CA SER A 401 0.68 18.79 -24.23
C SER A 401 -0.16 17.51 -24.24
N SER A 402 -0.79 17.17 -23.11
CA SER A 402 -1.72 16.04 -22.98
C SER A 402 -2.97 16.23 -23.83
N ARG A 403 -3.52 17.45 -23.88
CA ARG A 403 -4.65 17.79 -24.78
C ARG A 403 -4.28 17.63 -26.24
N ARG A 404 -3.10 18.12 -26.64
CA ARG A 404 -2.59 17.96 -28.02
C ARG A 404 -2.42 16.48 -28.39
N LEU A 405 -1.86 15.67 -27.49
CA LEU A 405 -1.74 14.22 -27.71
C LEU A 405 -3.09 13.53 -27.79
N ALA A 406 -4.08 13.95 -26.98
CA ALA A 406 -5.44 13.43 -27.06
C ALA A 406 -6.12 13.80 -28.41
N GLU A 407 -5.91 15.02 -28.91
CA GLU A 407 -6.39 15.45 -30.23
C GLU A 407 -5.72 14.68 -31.36
N GLU A 408 -4.40 14.46 -31.30
CA GLU A 408 -3.66 13.63 -32.27
C GLU A 408 -4.16 12.18 -32.29
N ARG A 409 -4.31 11.56 -31.11
CA ARG A 409 -4.86 10.21 -30.98
C ARG A 409 -6.31 10.13 -31.48
N GLY A 410 -7.11 11.18 -31.25
CA GLY A 410 -8.46 11.30 -31.78
C GLY A 410 -8.49 11.41 -33.31
N ALA A 411 -7.56 12.18 -33.90
CA ALA A 411 -7.41 12.29 -35.35
C ALA A 411 -6.97 10.96 -35.98
N ASP A 412 -6.05 10.24 -35.34
CA ASP A 412 -5.60 8.91 -35.77
C ASP A 412 -6.73 7.87 -35.68
N ALA A 413 -7.51 7.88 -34.59
CA ALA A 413 -8.69 7.02 -34.44
C ALA A 413 -9.72 7.31 -35.54
N ALA A 414 -9.99 8.58 -35.84
CA ALA A 414 -10.89 8.96 -36.93
C ALA A 414 -10.33 8.57 -38.32
N ARG A 415 -9.02 8.62 -38.52
CA ARG A 415 -8.37 8.18 -39.76
C ARG A 415 -8.48 6.66 -39.93
N LEU A 416 -8.21 5.90 -38.87
CA LEU A 416 -8.35 4.44 -38.86
C LEU A 416 -9.80 4.01 -39.07
N GLN A 417 -10.77 4.72 -38.46
CA GLN A 417 -12.19 4.46 -38.69
C GLN A 417 -12.58 4.69 -40.15
N ARG A 418 -12.16 5.80 -40.78
CA ARG A 418 -12.41 6.03 -42.21
C ARG A 418 -11.75 4.97 -43.09
N ALA A 419 -10.55 4.50 -42.74
CA ALA A 419 -9.88 3.43 -43.45
C ALA A 419 -10.67 2.11 -43.33
N LEU A 420 -11.17 1.78 -42.13
CA LEU A 420 -12.03 0.62 -41.90
C LEU A 420 -13.32 0.73 -42.72
N ASP A 421 -14.01 1.86 -42.65
CA ASP A 421 -15.25 2.09 -43.41
C ASP A 421 -15.01 1.93 -44.92
N SER A 422 -13.92 2.49 -45.45
CA SER A 422 -13.55 2.32 -46.86
C SER A 422 -13.22 0.88 -47.24
N ALA A 423 -12.55 0.13 -46.36
CA ALA A 423 -12.24 -1.28 -46.59
C ALA A 423 -13.51 -2.15 -46.54
N THR A 424 -14.46 -1.83 -45.65
CA THR A 424 -15.76 -2.51 -45.59
C THR A 424 -16.62 -2.21 -46.81
N ALA A 425 -16.62 -0.97 -47.32
CA ALA A 425 -17.31 -0.60 -48.56
C ALA A 425 -16.73 -1.32 -49.79
N LEU A 426 -15.39 -1.41 -49.88
CA LEU A 426 -14.74 -2.19 -50.93
C LEU A 426 -15.06 -3.69 -50.79
N ALA A 427 -15.12 -4.23 -49.57
CA ALA A 427 -15.49 -5.62 -49.36
C ALA A 427 -16.95 -5.91 -49.78
N SER A 428 -17.90 -5.01 -49.49
CA SER A 428 -19.28 -5.15 -49.96
C SER A 428 -19.39 -5.03 -51.48
N GLU A 429 -18.64 -4.12 -52.11
CA GLU A 429 -18.59 -4.02 -53.57
C GLU A 429 -18.06 -5.33 -54.19
N ARG A 430 -16.99 -5.90 -53.61
CA ARG A 430 -16.45 -7.19 -54.06
C ARG A 430 -17.48 -8.32 -53.89
N LEU A 431 -18.20 -8.38 -52.78
CA LEU A 431 -19.27 -9.36 -52.57
C LEU A 431 -20.41 -9.19 -53.58
N GLU A 432 -20.83 -7.96 -53.87
CA GLU A 432 -21.83 -7.70 -54.92
C GLU A 432 -21.34 -8.14 -56.30
N THR A 433 -20.07 -7.88 -56.64
CA THR A 433 -19.52 -8.36 -57.92
C THR A 433 -19.45 -9.88 -57.97
N ILE A 434 -19.12 -10.54 -56.86
CA ILE A 434 -19.12 -12.01 -56.78
C ILE A 434 -20.55 -12.53 -56.97
N ASN A 435 -21.54 -11.97 -56.28
CA ASN A 435 -22.94 -12.37 -56.45
C ASN A 435 -23.43 -12.17 -57.88
N ARG A 436 -23.08 -11.04 -58.53
CA ARG A 436 -23.41 -10.81 -59.95
C ARG A 436 -22.75 -11.84 -60.85
N LEU A 437 -21.48 -12.19 -60.61
CA LEU A 437 -20.78 -13.22 -61.38
C LEU A 437 -21.37 -14.62 -61.14
N GLU A 438 -21.81 -14.91 -59.91
CA GLU A 438 -22.49 -16.15 -59.57
C GLU A 438 -23.86 -16.24 -60.24
N ASP A 439 -24.63 -15.14 -60.27
CA ASP A 439 -25.90 -15.04 -60.99
C ASP A 439 -25.68 -15.19 -62.51
N ASP A 440 -24.69 -14.50 -63.08
CA ASP A 440 -24.32 -14.59 -64.50
C ASP A 440 -23.91 -16.02 -64.88
N LEU A 441 -23.10 -16.68 -64.04
CA LEU A 441 -22.73 -18.09 -64.19
C LEU A 441 -23.92 -19.02 -64.01
N ALA A 442 -24.87 -18.72 -63.12
CA ALA A 442 -26.11 -19.48 -62.96
C ALA A 442 -27.02 -19.34 -64.18
N THR A 443 -27.11 -18.15 -64.80
CA THR A 443 -27.80 -17.96 -66.09
C THR A 443 -27.07 -18.62 -67.25
N ALA A 444 -25.73 -18.60 -67.29
CA ALA A 444 -24.94 -19.27 -68.32
C ALA A 444 -25.01 -20.79 -68.20
N ALA A 445 -25.04 -21.32 -66.98
CA ALA A 445 -25.25 -22.74 -66.70
C ALA A 445 -26.72 -23.17 -66.94
N GLY A 446 -27.68 -22.27 -66.70
CA GLY A 446 -29.11 -22.46 -67.01
C GLY A 446 -29.44 -22.30 -68.50
N GLY A 447 -28.56 -21.69 -69.29
CA GLY A 447 -28.68 -21.49 -70.75
C GLY A 447 -28.13 -22.62 -71.62
N GLY A 448 -27.76 -23.76 -71.03
CA GLY A 448 -27.26 -24.94 -71.74
C GLY A 448 -28.36 -25.71 -72.47
N GLY A 449 -29.00 -25.09 -73.45
CA GLY A 449 -30.14 -25.66 -74.17
C GLY A 449 -30.39 -25.05 -75.55
N GLY A 450 -29.39 -25.11 -76.44
CA GLY A 450 -29.61 -25.05 -77.89
C GLY A 450 -29.12 -23.80 -78.62
N GLY A 451 -28.49 -24.03 -79.78
CA GLY A 451 -28.41 -23.04 -80.85
C GLY A 451 -27.00 -22.53 -81.18
N ALA A 452 -26.54 -22.87 -82.38
CA ALA A 452 -25.28 -22.48 -82.99
C ALA A 452 -25.03 -20.96 -83.09
N GLY A 453 -23.75 -20.57 -83.04
CA GLY A 453 -23.30 -19.25 -83.50
C GLY A 453 -22.04 -18.75 -82.80
N THR A 454 -20.87 -19.00 -83.38
CA THR A 454 -19.69 -18.15 -83.16
C THR A 454 -19.98 -16.74 -83.69
N PRO A 455 -19.54 -15.67 -82.99
CA PRO A 455 -18.32 -15.03 -83.44
C PRO A 455 -17.37 -14.54 -82.34
N ARG A 456 -16.17 -14.23 -82.83
CA ARG A 456 -14.93 -13.76 -82.22
C ARG A 456 -15.07 -12.49 -81.39
N GLY A 457 -14.21 -12.35 -80.38
CA GLY A 457 -13.93 -11.10 -79.66
C GLY A 457 -12.82 -11.29 -78.63
N GLY A 458 -11.60 -11.55 -79.12
CA GLY A 458 -10.41 -11.72 -78.28
C GLY A 458 -9.81 -10.37 -77.92
N GLU A 459 -10.12 -9.85 -76.74
CA GLU A 459 -9.37 -8.78 -76.06
C GLU A 459 -9.27 -9.00 -74.53
N GLY A 460 -10.15 -9.81 -73.94
CA GLY A 460 -10.11 -10.13 -72.50
C GLY A 460 -9.09 -11.20 -72.07
N ALA A 461 -8.58 -11.99 -73.01
CA ALA A 461 -7.64 -13.08 -72.71
C ALA A 461 -6.20 -12.57 -72.47
N ASP A 462 -5.81 -11.44 -73.10
CA ASP A 462 -4.49 -10.84 -72.91
C ASP A 462 -4.40 -10.02 -71.61
N ALA A 463 -5.48 -9.34 -71.21
CA ALA A 463 -5.55 -8.62 -69.93
C ALA A 463 -5.53 -9.55 -68.70
N LEU A 464 -6.10 -10.76 -68.82
CA LEU A 464 -6.04 -11.79 -67.78
C LEU A 464 -4.65 -12.44 -67.65
N ARG A 465 -3.86 -12.45 -68.74
CA ARG A 465 -2.50 -12.99 -68.74
C ARG A 465 -1.48 -12.04 -68.09
N GLU A 466 -1.73 -10.74 -68.18
CA GLU A 466 -0.91 -9.69 -67.54
C GLU A 466 -1.20 -9.58 -66.02
N LEU A 467 -2.46 -9.78 -65.60
CA LEU A 467 -2.85 -9.75 -64.17
C LEU A 467 -2.42 -11.01 -63.38
N LEU A 468 -2.16 -12.13 -64.08
CA LEU A 468 -1.82 -13.42 -63.47
C LEU A 468 -0.31 -13.73 -63.36
N GLY A 469 0.58 -12.83 -63.80
CA GLY A 469 1.99 -12.86 -63.39
C GLY A 469 2.74 -14.18 -63.60
N VAL A 470 2.50 -14.89 -64.71
CA VAL A 470 3.25 -16.11 -65.04
C VAL A 470 4.44 -15.74 -65.92
N GLY A 471 5.55 -15.39 -65.27
CA GLY A 471 6.87 -15.34 -65.89
C GLY A 471 7.38 -16.76 -66.16
N GLU A 472 7.80 -16.98 -67.41
CA GLU A 472 8.38 -18.19 -68.00
C GLU A 472 9.25 -19.05 -67.06
N ALA A 473 8.97 -20.36 -67.06
CA ALA A 473 9.93 -21.40 -66.72
C ALA A 473 9.92 -22.46 -67.83
N GLU A 474 10.85 -22.36 -68.77
CA GLU A 474 11.28 -23.48 -69.61
C GLU A 474 12.42 -24.24 -68.92
N GLY A 475 12.42 -25.57 -69.09
CA GLY A 475 13.59 -26.43 -68.92
C GLY A 475 13.33 -27.72 -68.15
N GLY A 476 12.95 -28.79 -68.86
CA GLY A 476 12.85 -30.16 -68.32
C GLY A 476 14.21 -30.79 -67.94
N PRO A 477 14.23 -32.03 -67.42
CA PRO A 477 14.26 -33.15 -68.36
C PRO A 477 13.37 -34.36 -67.99
N ALA A 478 13.24 -35.21 -69.00
CA ALA A 478 12.37 -36.37 -69.15
C ALA A 478 12.55 -37.51 -68.12
N GLY A 479 11.48 -38.28 -67.93
CA GLY A 479 11.49 -39.54 -67.18
C GLY A 479 10.16 -40.32 -67.22
N GLY A 480 9.80 -40.83 -68.41
CA GLY A 480 9.14 -42.13 -68.63
C GLY A 480 7.77 -42.45 -68.00
N GLY A 481 6.77 -42.66 -68.87
CA GLY A 481 5.92 -43.86 -68.79
C GLY A 481 4.41 -43.65 -68.70
N GLY A 482 3.72 -43.91 -69.81
CA GLY A 482 2.45 -44.65 -69.78
C GLY A 482 1.14 -43.85 -69.86
N GLY A 483 0.66 -43.66 -71.11
CA GLY A 483 -0.72 -43.92 -71.55
C GLY A 483 -1.92 -43.42 -70.73
N GLY A 484 -2.73 -42.55 -71.35
CA GLY A 484 -4.12 -42.33 -70.95
C GLY A 484 -4.58 -40.90 -71.19
N GLY A 485 -5.30 -40.68 -72.29
CA GLY A 485 -5.86 -39.38 -72.64
C GLY A 485 -7.03 -38.96 -71.75
N ALA A 486 -7.22 -37.63 -71.70
CA ALA A 486 -8.48 -36.90 -71.46
C ALA A 486 -8.92 -36.48 -70.02
N ASP A 487 -8.08 -36.51 -68.97
CA ASP A 487 -8.48 -35.97 -67.64
C ASP A 487 -7.50 -34.95 -66.98
N ALA A 488 -6.38 -34.63 -67.63
CA ALA A 488 -5.31 -33.83 -66.99
C ALA A 488 -5.63 -32.34 -66.77
N GLY A 489 -6.60 -31.76 -67.49
CA GLY A 489 -7.00 -30.36 -67.32
C GLY A 489 -7.90 -30.11 -66.10
N ASN A 490 -8.68 -31.11 -65.68
CA ASN A 490 -9.62 -30.99 -64.58
C ASN A 490 -8.95 -31.20 -63.21
N HIS A 491 -7.93 -32.07 -63.14
CA HIS A 491 -7.18 -32.36 -61.91
C HIS A 491 -6.27 -31.20 -61.45
N GLY A 492 -5.77 -30.38 -62.38
CA GLY A 492 -4.99 -29.18 -62.05
C GLY A 492 -5.85 -28.07 -61.42
N VAL A 493 -7.03 -27.82 -61.99
CA VAL A 493 -8.00 -26.87 -61.44
C VAL A 493 -8.55 -27.37 -60.10
N LEU A 494 -8.90 -28.66 -59.99
CA LEU A 494 -9.30 -29.27 -58.72
C LEU A 494 -8.19 -29.20 -57.65
N GLY A 495 -6.92 -29.41 -58.02
CA GLY A 495 -5.79 -29.28 -57.10
C GLY A 495 -5.58 -27.84 -56.61
N ILE A 496 -5.76 -26.85 -57.48
CA ILE A 496 -5.70 -25.42 -57.13
C ILE A 496 -6.88 -25.04 -56.23
N VAL A 497 -8.10 -25.48 -56.57
CA VAL A 497 -9.32 -25.24 -55.78
C VAL A 497 -9.24 -25.93 -54.42
N GLN A 498 -8.68 -27.15 -54.34
CA GLN A 498 -8.40 -27.82 -53.07
C GLN A 498 -7.38 -27.04 -52.24
N ALA A 499 -6.28 -26.58 -52.84
CA ALA A 499 -5.27 -25.77 -52.14
C ALA A 499 -5.82 -24.41 -51.67
N GLN A 500 -6.74 -23.81 -52.43
CA GLN A 500 -7.45 -22.59 -52.02
C GLN A 500 -8.42 -22.88 -50.88
N ARG A 501 -9.27 -23.91 -50.99
CA ARG A 501 -10.16 -24.38 -49.92
C ARG A 501 -9.39 -24.66 -48.63
N ASP A 502 -8.22 -25.28 -48.72
CA ASP A 502 -7.41 -25.63 -47.56
C ASP A 502 -6.70 -24.40 -46.96
N ARG A 503 -6.48 -23.33 -47.72
CA ARG A 503 -6.06 -22.02 -47.19
C ARG A 503 -7.22 -21.29 -46.51
N PHE A 504 -8.41 -21.30 -47.12
CA PHE A 504 -9.61 -20.71 -46.51
C PHE A 504 -9.99 -21.42 -45.22
N ARG A 505 -9.98 -22.76 -45.18
CA ARG A 505 -10.19 -23.53 -43.94
C ARG A 505 -9.18 -23.18 -42.85
N ARG A 506 -7.90 -23.02 -43.20
CA ARG A 506 -6.87 -22.59 -42.24
C ARG A 506 -7.12 -21.16 -41.74
N ARG A 507 -7.54 -20.24 -42.62
CA ARG A 507 -7.86 -18.87 -42.22
C ARG A 507 -9.12 -18.80 -41.37
N ILE A 508 -10.16 -19.55 -41.71
CA ILE A 508 -11.40 -19.67 -40.93
C ILE A 508 -11.07 -20.22 -39.55
N LYS A 509 -10.35 -21.34 -39.44
CA LYS A 509 -9.94 -21.91 -38.15
C LYS A 509 -9.10 -20.94 -37.31
N LYS A 510 -8.24 -20.15 -37.95
CA LYS A 510 -7.47 -19.10 -37.27
C LYS A 510 -8.36 -17.96 -36.77
N LEU A 511 -9.29 -17.48 -37.59
CA LEU A 511 -10.24 -16.44 -37.22
C LEU A 511 -11.22 -16.91 -36.13
N GLU A 512 -11.63 -18.17 -36.17
CA GLU A 512 -12.45 -18.80 -35.12
C GLU A 512 -11.69 -18.84 -33.79
N ALA A 513 -10.40 -19.21 -33.81
CA ALA A 513 -9.55 -19.18 -32.61
C ALA A 513 -9.35 -17.74 -32.08
N GLU A 514 -9.04 -16.79 -32.95
CA GLU A 514 -8.91 -15.35 -32.60
C GLU A 514 -10.22 -14.84 -31.96
N ARG A 515 -11.37 -15.19 -32.55
CA ARG A 515 -12.70 -14.82 -32.01
C ARG A 515 -12.98 -15.47 -30.67
N GLU A 516 -12.60 -16.73 -30.47
CA GLU A 516 -12.74 -17.39 -29.18
C GLU A 516 -11.86 -16.74 -28.11
N ASP A 517 -10.65 -16.34 -28.45
CA ASP A 517 -9.73 -15.66 -27.53
C ASP A 517 -10.24 -14.27 -27.16
N GLU A 518 -10.68 -13.47 -28.13
CA GLU A 518 -11.32 -12.16 -27.86
C GLU A 518 -12.58 -12.32 -26.99
N GLN A 519 -13.35 -13.40 -27.17
CA GLN A 519 -14.50 -13.70 -26.33
C GLN A 519 -14.10 -14.11 -24.91
N ARG A 520 -13.02 -14.87 -24.74
CA ARG A 520 -12.47 -15.22 -23.42
C ARG A 520 -12.00 -13.95 -22.70
N GLU A 521 -11.30 -13.06 -23.40
CA GLU A 521 -10.84 -11.78 -22.84
C GLU A 521 -12.00 -10.88 -22.45
N THR A 522 -13.03 -10.76 -23.29
CA THR A 522 -14.24 -9.98 -22.97
C THR A 522 -14.95 -10.54 -21.74
N ARG A 523 -15.06 -11.87 -21.61
CA ARG A 523 -15.66 -12.52 -20.44
C ARG A 523 -14.81 -12.33 -19.17
N ALA A 524 -13.49 -12.39 -19.30
CA ALA A 524 -12.58 -12.12 -18.19
C ALA A 524 -12.70 -10.66 -17.72
N ALA A 525 -12.71 -9.70 -18.64
CA ALA A 525 -12.92 -8.29 -18.34
C ALA A 525 -14.29 -8.03 -17.70
N GLN A 526 -15.34 -8.69 -18.18
CA GLN A 526 -16.68 -8.64 -17.54
C GLN A 526 -16.64 -9.17 -16.11
N GLY A 527 -15.98 -10.30 -15.86
CA GLY A 527 -15.82 -10.86 -14.51
C GLY A 527 -15.06 -9.92 -13.57
N VAL A 528 -14.01 -9.26 -14.05
CA VAL A 528 -13.27 -8.25 -13.28
C VAL A 528 -14.15 -7.03 -13.00
N MET A 529 -14.93 -6.54 -13.96
CA MET A 529 -15.88 -5.45 -13.73
C MET A 529 -16.94 -5.82 -12.70
N GLU A 530 -17.49 -7.04 -12.75
CA GLU A 530 -18.47 -7.52 -11.76
C GLU A 530 -17.87 -7.66 -10.37
N ASN A 531 -16.62 -8.12 -10.27
CA ASN A 531 -15.90 -8.20 -9.00
C ASN A 531 -15.65 -6.80 -8.42
N LEU A 532 -15.10 -5.88 -9.22
CA LEU A 532 -14.91 -4.49 -8.80
C LEU A 532 -16.23 -3.80 -8.46
N GLN A 533 -17.32 -4.08 -9.17
CA GLN A 533 -18.64 -3.57 -8.80
C GLN A 533 -19.11 -4.10 -7.44
N ARG A 534 -18.91 -5.39 -7.16
CA ARG A 534 -19.24 -6.00 -5.86
C ARG A 534 -18.41 -5.41 -4.73
N ASP A 535 -17.11 -5.25 -4.94
CA ASP A 535 -16.18 -4.73 -3.94
C ASP A 535 -16.43 -3.24 -3.68
N ASN A 536 -16.69 -2.45 -4.73
CA ASN A 536 -17.10 -1.05 -4.58
C ASN A 536 -18.43 -0.91 -3.83
N LEU A 537 -19.39 -1.82 -4.02
CA LEU A 537 -20.62 -1.85 -3.25
C LEU A 537 -20.39 -2.23 -1.78
N GLN A 538 -19.49 -3.19 -1.49
CA GLN A 538 -19.12 -3.54 -0.11
C GLN A 538 -18.37 -2.41 0.60
N LEU A 539 -17.50 -1.69 -0.12
CA LEU A 539 -16.83 -0.50 0.38
C LEU A 539 -17.85 0.60 0.70
N TYR A 540 -18.82 0.83 -0.20
CA TYR A 540 -19.90 1.78 0.05
C TYR A 540 -20.76 1.37 1.26
N GLU A 541 -21.10 0.08 1.39
CA GLU A 541 -21.76 -0.50 2.56
C GLU A 541 -21.00 -0.19 3.87
N LYS A 542 -19.69 -0.44 3.87
CA LYS A 542 -18.82 -0.20 5.04
C LYS A 542 -18.69 1.28 5.37
N VAL A 543 -18.52 2.14 4.36
CA VAL A 543 -18.47 3.60 4.53
C VAL A 543 -19.79 4.11 5.10
N ARG A 544 -20.93 3.64 4.59
CA ARG A 544 -22.25 4.01 5.13
C ARG A 544 -22.44 3.51 6.56
N PHE A 545 -21.99 2.29 6.85
CA PHE A 545 -22.06 1.72 8.20
C PHE A 545 -21.22 2.55 9.18
N LEU A 546 -19.97 2.87 8.82
CA LEU A 546 -19.10 3.73 9.62
C LEU A 546 -19.65 5.15 9.77
N GLN A 547 -20.22 5.73 8.71
CA GLN A 547 -20.87 7.03 8.78
C GLN A 547 -22.11 7.00 9.69
N SER A 548 -22.88 5.91 9.69
CA SER A 548 -24.00 5.73 10.61
C SER A 548 -23.55 5.55 12.07
N TYR A 549 -22.43 4.86 12.29
CA TYR A 549 -21.83 4.66 13.61
C TYR A 549 -21.19 5.94 14.14
N GLN A 550 -20.50 6.69 13.28
CA GLN A 550 -19.89 7.98 13.61
C GLN A 550 -20.95 9.06 13.83
N ARG A 551 -22.08 9.02 13.11
CA ARG A 551 -23.25 9.87 13.38
C ARG A 551 -23.96 9.51 14.70
N GLY A 552 -23.91 8.24 15.10
CA GLY A 552 -24.35 7.80 16.44
C GLY A 552 -23.41 8.25 17.56
N ALA A 553 -22.10 8.23 17.32
CA ALA A 553 -21.09 8.68 18.28
C ALA A 553 -21.00 10.21 18.44
N THR A 554 -21.36 10.97 17.40
CA THR A 554 -21.35 12.45 17.40
C THR A 554 -22.72 13.08 17.68
N GLY A 555 -23.75 12.27 17.93
CA GLY A 555 -25.13 12.70 18.18
C GLY A 555 -25.62 12.57 19.62
N ALA A 556 -24.73 12.26 20.57
CA ALA A 556 -25.11 12.07 21.97
C ALA A 556 -25.29 13.39 22.77
N ASP A 557 -25.03 14.55 22.18
CA ASP A 557 -25.26 15.83 22.86
C ASP A 557 -26.02 16.82 21.97
N LYS A 558 -27.16 17.28 22.52
CA LYS A 558 -27.99 18.42 22.09
C LYS A 558 -28.89 18.17 20.87
N ASN A 559 -29.99 17.46 21.08
CA ASN A 559 -31.37 17.91 20.76
C ASN A 559 -32.34 16.74 20.78
N ASN A 560 -32.89 16.43 21.97
CA ASN A 560 -34.16 15.71 22.06
C ASN A 560 -34.99 16.25 23.23
N VAL A 561 -35.48 17.47 23.07
CA VAL A 561 -36.72 17.93 23.69
C VAL A 561 -37.50 18.61 22.57
N LEU A 562 -38.41 17.87 21.94
CA LEU A 562 -39.69 18.31 21.38
C LEU A 562 -40.00 17.48 20.12
N ALA A 563 -40.74 16.37 20.30
CA ALA A 563 -41.85 15.94 19.43
C ALA A 563 -42.14 14.44 19.65
N ALA A 564 -42.89 14.15 20.71
CA ALA A 564 -43.74 12.97 20.75
C ALA A 564 -45.18 13.44 20.53
N ALA A 565 -45.75 13.23 19.35
CA ALA A 565 -47.21 13.12 19.14
C ALA A 565 -47.54 12.69 17.70
N GLY A 566 -48.31 11.59 17.58
CA GLY A 566 -49.30 11.43 16.52
C GLY A 566 -48.87 10.61 15.30
N GLY A 567 -49.36 9.37 15.24
CA GLY A 567 -49.32 8.56 14.03
C GLY A 567 -50.54 8.75 13.11
N VAL A 568 -50.46 8.00 12.00
CA VAL A 568 -51.52 7.54 11.07
C VAL A 568 -51.77 8.38 9.78
N THR A 569 -51.63 7.63 8.68
CA THR A 569 -51.79 7.75 7.21
C THR A 569 -53.12 8.32 6.66
N PRO A 570 -53.40 8.33 5.33
CA PRO A 570 -52.68 8.80 4.12
C PRO A 570 -53.62 9.61 3.15
N GLY A 571 -53.12 10.27 2.08
CA GLY A 571 -54.01 10.89 1.07
C GLY A 571 -53.36 11.58 -0.14
N ILE A 572 -53.32 10.84 -1.26
CA ILE A 572 -53.55 11.18 -2.69
C ILE A 572 -53.64 12.67 -3.10
N GLY A 573 -52.96 13.04 -4.20
CA GLY A 573 -53.39 14.14 -5.09
C GLY A 573 -52.29 14.83 -5.90
N ASP A 574 -52.42 14.77 -7.22
CA ASP A 574 -51.54 15.32 -8.27
C ASP A 574 -51.39 16.86 -8.30
N VAL A 575 -50.47 17.31 -9.18
CA VAL A 575 -50.51 18.53 -10.05
C VAL A 575 -49.25 19.41 -9.98
N GLU A 576 -48.47 19.32 -11.05
CA GLU A 576 -48.01 20.38 -11.97
C GLU A 576 -47.51 21.75 -11.45
N ALA A 577 -46.30 22.09 -11.93
CA ALA A 577 -45.77 23.41 -12.34
C ALA A 577 -46.01 24.67 -11.47
N GLY A 578 -44.90 25.36 -11.18
CA GLY A 578 -44.95 26.80 -10.85
C GLY A 578 -43.67 27.30 -10.21
N GLY A 579 -42.98 28.20 -10.91
CA GLY A 579 -41.73 28.81 -10.45
C GLY A 579 -41.87 29.89 -9.39
N GLY A 580 -40.70 30.40 -8.97
CA GLY A 580 -40.48 31.48 -8.01
C GLY A 580 -39.68 30.95 -6.81
N GLY A 581 -38.52 31.44 -6.44
CA GLY A 581 -37.84 32.68 -6.77
C GLY A 581 -37.17 33.17 -5.48
N GLY A 582 -35.86 33.48 -5.56
CA GLY A 582 -35.19 34.40 -4.64
C GLY A 582 -34.38 33.78 -3.50
N GLY A 583 -33.11 34.19 -3.42
CA GLY A 583 -32.29 34.04 -2.21
C GLY A 583 -30.80 33.93 -2.49
N GLY A 584 -30.17 35.01 -2.93
CA GLY A 584 -28.74 35.05 -3.25
C GLY A 584 -27.82 34.82 -2.05
N GLY A 585 -26.73 34.09 -2.31
CA GLY A 585 -25.58 33.97 -1.42
C GLY A 585 -24.33 33.83 -2.28
N ARG A 586 -23.67 34.97 -2.53
CA ARG A 586 -22.34 35.03 -3.15
C ARG A 586 -21.34 34.26 -2.29
N GLY A 587 -20.74 33.23 -2.88
CA GLY A 587 -19.64 32.45 -2.31
C GLY A 587 -19.03 31.60 -3.41
N ALA A 588 -18.49 32.25 -4.44
CA ALA A 588 -17.73 31.57 -5.49
C ALA A 588 -16.38 31.14 -4.92
N ALA A 589 -16.37 30.02 -4.21
CA ALA A 589 -15.18 29.24 -3.95
C ALA A 589 -15.06 28.16 -5.03
N ARG A 590 -13.90 28.14 -5.66
CA ARG A 590 -13.44 27.24 -6.70
C ARG A 590 -13.32 25.82 -6.13
N GLU A 591 -14.43 25.09 -6.02
CA GLU A 591 -14.41 23.63 -5.84
C GLU A 591 -14.19 22.98 -7.20
N GLY A 592 -13.07 22.28 -7.34
CA GLY A 592 -12.66 21.60 -8.57
C GLY A 592 -13.64 20.52 -9.02
N GLU A 593 -13.65 20.27 -10.33
CA GLU A 593 -14.43 19.22 -11.01
C GLU A 593 -14.28 17.81 -10.39
N GLU A 594 -13.24 17.56 -9.58
CA GLU A 594 -13.05 16.30 -8.85
C GLU A 594 -14.12 16.02 -7.79
N GLY A 595 -14.61 17.06 -7.10
CA GLY A 595 -15.65 16.91 -6.09
C GLY A 595 -17.01 16.50 -6.68
N GLY A 596 -17.29 16.94 -7.91
CA GLY A 596 -18.48 16.56 -8.66
C GLY A 596 -18.45 15.11 -9.13
N SER A 597 -17.28 14.65 -9.61
CA SER A 597 -17.08 13.26 -10.04
C SER A 597 -17.23 12.28 -8.88
N ARG A 598 -16.64 12.60 -7.71
CA ARG A 598 -16.76 11.77 -6.51
C ARG A 598 -18.19 11.71 -5.97
N LYS A 599 -18.90 12.85 -5.93
CA LYS A 599 -20.33 12.89 -5.55
C LYS A 599 -21.20 12.11 -6.54
N ALA A 600 -20.89 12.16 -7.84
CA ALA A 600 -21.62 11.42 -8.86
C ALA A 600 -21.38 9.90 -8.78
N THR A 601 -20.14 9.46 -8.49
CA THR A 601 -19.83 8.04 -8.29
C THR A 601 -20.46 7.52 -6.99
N GLU A 602 -20.37 8.27 -5.89
CA GLU A 602 -21.05 7.95 -4.63
C GLU A 602 -22.56 7.88 -4.78
N ALA A 603 -23.17 8.79 -5.56
CA ALA A 603 -24.61 8.74 -5.87
C ALA A 603 -24.97 7.51 -6.73
N ARG A 604 -24.12 7.14 -7.70
CA ARG A 604 -24.34 5.96 -8.55
C ARG A 604 -24.28 4.67 -7.74
N TYR A 605 -23.24 4.48 -6.92
CA TYR A 605 -23.13 3.30 -6.06
C TYR A 605 -24.17 3.30 -4.93
N GLY A 606 -24.55 4.47 -4.42
CA GLY A 606 -25.65 4.63 -3.48
C GLY A 606 -27.00 4.17 -4.03
N GLN A 607 -27.33 4.55 -5.27
CA GLN A 607 -28.54 4.07 -5.95
C GLN A 607 -28.52 2.56 -6.19
N LEU A 608 -27.39 1.98 -6.61
CA LEU A 608 -27.26 0.52 -6.77
C LEU A 608 -27.44 -0.21 -5.43
N TYR A 609 -26.89 0.34 -4.35
CA TYR A 609 -27.02 -0.20 -3.01
C TYR A 609 -28.46 -0.12 -2.48
N GLU A 610 -29.11 1.04 -2.61
CA GLU A 610 -30.52 1.22 -2.21
C GLU A 610 -31.47 0.33 -3.02
N ALA A 611 -31.20 0.15 -4.31
CA ALA A 611 -31.94 -0.78 -5.16
C ALA A 611 -31.80 -2.23 -4.70
N ARG A 612 -30.62 -2.62 -4.19
CA ARG A 612 -30.35 -3.97 -3.69
C ARG A 612 -30.97 -4.21 -2.31
N ILE A 613 -30.93 -3.21 -1.41
CA ILE A 613 -31.44 -3.33 -0.04
C ILE A 613 -32.95 -3.14 0.06
N ASN A 614 -33.58 -2.34 -0.79
CA ASN A 614 -35.01 -2.04 -0.64
C ASN A 614 -35.88 -3.28 -1.00
N PRO A 615 -36.55 -3.92 -0.01
CA PRO A 615 -37.36 -5.11 -0.29
C PRO A 615 -38.59 -4.80 -1.14
N PHE A 616 -39.06 -3.53 -1.14
CA PHE A 616 -40.23 -3.11 -1.89
C PHE A 616 -39.94 -2.86 -3.38
N THR A 617 -38.71 -2.53 -3.77
CA THR A 617 -38.35 -2.41 -5.20
C THR A 617 -38.29 -3.79 -5.84
N GLN A 618 -37.68 -4.77 -5.16
CA GLN A 618 -37.67 -6.17 -5.60
C GLN A 618 -39.08 -6.76 -5.62
N PHE A 619 -39.90 -6.46 -4.61
CA PHE A 619 -41.29 -6.89 -4.58
C PHE A 619 -42.12 -6.23 -5.69
N SER A 620 -42.01 -4.92 -5.88
CA SER A 620 -42.70 -4.18 -6.96
C SER A 620 -42.28 -4.66 -8.35
N GLN A 621 -40.99 -4.99 -8.56
CA GLN A 621 -40.51 -5.59 -9.80
C GLN A 621 -41.08 -7.00 -10.01
N ARG A 622 -41.02 -7.85 -8.98
CA ARG A 622 -41.61 -9.20 -9.02
C ARG A 622 -43.13 -9.16 -9.25
N GLU A 623 -43.83 -8.21 -8.62
CA GLU A 623 -45.26 -8.03 -8.76
C GLU A 623 -45.64 -7.48 -10.15
N ARG A 624 -44.86 -6.52 -10.69
CA ARG A 624 -45.02 -6.06 -12.09
C ARG A 624 -44.77 -7.19 -13.08
N GLN A 625 -43.80 -8.05 -12.82
CA GLN A 625 -43.48 -9.18 -13.68
C GLN A 625 -44.51 -10.30 -13.58
N ARG A 626 -45.06 -10.54 -12.39
CA ARG A 626 -46.19 -11.43 -12.17
C ARG A 626 -47.45 -10.92 -12.87
N LYS A 627 -47.79 -9.65 -12.71
CA LYS A 627 -48.88 -8.99 -13.46
C LYS A 627 -48.64 -9.07 -14.96
N TYR A 628 -47.42 -8.88 -15.44
CA TYR A 628 -47.08 -9.05 -16.85
C TYR A 628 -47.24 -10.49 -17.33
N GLN A 629 -46.96 -11.50 -16.50
CA GLN A 629 -47.18 -12.91 -16.84
C GLN A 629 -48.66 -13.28 -16.83
N GLU A 630 -49.44 -12.72 -15.91
CA GLU A 630 -50.90 -12.88 -15.78
C GLU A 630 -51.68 -12.23 -16.94
N LEU A 631 -51.08 -11.31 -17.71
CA LEU A 631 -51.70 -10.74 -18.90
C LEU A 631 -51.85 -11.76 -20.03
N THR A 632 -52.99 -11.69 -20.71
CA THR A 632 -53.33 -12.51 -21.86
C THR A 632 -52.39 -12.19 -23.03
N VAL A 633 -52.11 -13.14 -23.93
CA VAL A 633 -51.18 -12.93 -25.06
C VAL A 633 -51.60 -11.74 -25.94
N ALA A 634 -52.90 -11.53 -26.14
CA ALA A 634 -53.43 -10.36 -26.83
C ALA A 634 -53.10 -9.05 -26.09
N GLU A 635 -53.29 -9.00 -24.77
CA GLU A 635 -52.98 -7.83 -23.95
C GLU A 635 -51.47 -7.54 -23.94
N LYS A 636 -50.61 -8.57 -23.93
CA LYS A 636 -49.15 -8.42 -24.04
C LYS A 636 -48.72 -7.80 -25.37
N ILE A 637 -49.34 -8.23 -26.47
CA ILE A 637 -49.08 -7.66 -27.80
C ILE A 637 -49.52 -6.19 -27.82
N THR A 638 -50.71 -5.87 -27.30
CA THR A 638 -51.19 -4.48 -27.20
C THR A 638 -50.28 -3.62 -26.32
N LEU A 639 -49.80 -4.14 -25.18
CA LEU A 639 -48.92 -3.40 -24.26
C LEU A 639 -47.55 -3.13 -24.88
N ASN A 640 -46.97 -4.11 -25.59
CA ASN A 640 -45.70 -3.92 -26.30
C ASN A 640 -45.86 -2.96 -27.48
N THR A 641 -46.96 -3.07 -28.23
CA THR A 641 -47.26 -2.15 -29.34
C THR A 641 -47.42 -0.73 -28.82
N THR A 642 -48.20 -0.54 -27.75
CA THR A 642 -48.43 0.77 -27.11
C THR A 642 -47.13 1.35 -26.54
N ARG A 643 -46.31 0.54 -25.86
CA ARG A 643 -44.99 0.99 -25.37
C ARG A 643 -44.04 1.36 -26.50
N MET A 644 -44.06 0.64 -27.62
CA MET A 644 -43.21 0.95 -28.77
C MET A 644 -43.58 2.31 -29.38
N PHE A 645 -44.88 2.62 -29.46
CA PHE A 645 -45.35 3.91 -29.95
C PHE A 645 -45.14 5.07 -28.95
N LEU A 646 -45.30 4.83 -27.64
CA LEU A 646 -45.14 5.87 -26.62
C LEU A 646 -43.69 6.07 -26.16
N GLY A 647 -42.83 5.06 -26.29
CA GLY A 647 -41.43 5.09 -25.86
C GLY A 647 -40.51 5.83 -26.83
N ASN A 648 -40.86 5.87 -28.12
CA ASN A 648 -40.04 6.54 -29.12
C ASN A 648 -40.63 7.92 -29.49
N LYS A 649 -39.83 8.98 -29.33
CA LYS A 649 -40.22 10.37 -29.66
C LYS A 649 -40.69 10.52 -31.12
N PHE A 650 -40.08 9.77 -32.04
CA PHE A 650 -40.48 9.75 -33.45
C PHE A 650 -41.83 9.08 -33.67
N ALA A 651 -42.09 7.95 -33.01
CA ALA A 651 -43.34 7.23 -33.13
C ALA A 651 -44.51 8.04 -32.56
N ARG A 652 -44.29 8.76 -31.45
CA ARG A 652 -45.28 9.70 -30.89
C ARG A 652 -45.62 10.84 -31.86
N ASN A 653 -44.61 11.43 -32.50
CA ASN A 653 -44.83 12.48 -33.49
C ASN A 653 -45.56 11.93 -34.73
N PHE A 654 -45.21 10.72 -35.18
CA PHE A 654 -45.86 10.07 -36.31
C PHE A 654 -47.36 9.82 -36.05
N VAL A 655 -47.73 9.28 -34.88
CA VAL A 655 -49.13 9.07 -34.50
C VAL A 655 -49.89 10.41 -34.41
N PHE A 656 -49.27 11.45 -33.85
CA PHE A 656 -49.87 12.78 -33.80
C PHE A 656 -50.19 13.31 -35.20
N PHE A 657 -49.22 13.27 -36.13
CA PHE A 657 -49.45 13.70 -37.51
C PHE A 657 -50.45 12.83 -38.25
N TYR A 658 -50.46 11.51 -38.00
CA TYR A 658 -51.43 10.60 -38.57
C TYR A 658 -52.87 10.95 -38.14
N VAL A 659 -53.08 11.23 -36.85
CA VAL A 659 -54.39 11.64 -36.33
C VAL A 659 -54.80 12.99 -36.92
N VAL A 660 -53.88 13.96 -37.00
CA VAL A 660 -54.16 15.28 -37.61
C VAL A 660 -54.53 15.13 -39.09
N LEU A 661 -53.77 14.32 -39.85
CA LEU A 661 -54.05 14.06 -41.26
C LEU A 661 -55.43 13.41 -41.43
N LEU A 662 -55.77 12.44 -40.57
CA LEU A 662 -57.08 11.79 -40.59
C LEU A 662 -58.20 12.80 -40.33
N HIS A 663 -58.03 13.72 -39.37
CA HIS A 663 -59.00 14.78 -39.12
C HIS A 663 -59.13 15.74 -40.29
N VAL A 664 -58.02 16.09 -40.96
CA VAL A 664 -58.05 16.90 -42.18
C VAL A 664 -58.82 16.18 -43.29
N VAL A 665 -58.59 14.89 -43.49
CA VAL A 665 -59.32 14.08 -44.49
C VAL A 665 -60.81 14.01 -44.17
N VAL A 666 -61.19 13.77 -42.92
CA VAL A 666 -62.60 13.75 -42.52
C VAL A 666 -63.23 15.13 -42.70
N PHE A 667 -62.51 16.20 -42.38
CA PHE A 667 -63.02 17.55 -42.54
C PHE A 667 -63.16 17.95 -44.01
N THR A 668 -62.24 17.54 -44.88
CA THR A 668 -62.33 17.82 -46.33
C THR A 668 -63.45 17.01 -46.98
N THR A 669 -63.65 15.75 -46.59
CA THR A 669 -64.79 14.97 -47.10
C THR A 669 -66.12 15.55 -46.64
N LEU A 670 -66.23 15.98 -45.38
CA LEU A 670 -67.44 16.62 -44.87
C LEU A 670 -67.72 17.96 -45.57
N ASN A 671 -66.69 18.79 -45.78
CA ASN A 671 -66.81 20.05 -46.53
C ASN A 671 -67.18 19.81 -47.99
N TYR A 672 -66.54 18.83 -48.64
CA TYR A 672 -66.86 18.50 -50.02
C TYR A 672 -68.32 18.05 -50.17
N TRP A 673 -68.80 17.22 -49.24
CA TRP A 673 -70.19 16.75 -49.25
C TRP A 673 -71.17 17.90 -48.98
N THR A 674 -70.86 18.77 -48.01
CA THR A 674 -71.68 19.94 -47.69
C THR A 674 -71.71 20.95 -48.84
N HIS A 675 -70.57 21.22 -49.48
CA HIS A 675 -70.49 22.12 -50.63
C HIS A 675 -71.24 21.56 -51.83
N SER A 676 -71.07 20.27 -52.13
CA SER A 676 -71.84 19.59 -53.19
C SER A 676 -73.34 19.66 -52.93
N HIS A 677 -73.78 19.46 -51.68
CA HIS A 677 -75.19 19.59 -51.30
C HIS A 677 -75.71 21.04 -51.44
N SER A 678 -74.90 22.04 -51.08
CA SER A 678 -75.26 23.45 -51.26
C SER A 678 -75.39 23.84 -52.73
N GLN A 679 -74.54 23.30 -53.61
CA GLN A 679 -74.60 23.53 -55.06
C GLN A 679 -75.86 22.90 -55.67
N LEU A 680 -76.26 21.72 -55.21
CA LEU A 680 -77.51 21.08 -55.63
C LEU A 680 -78.73 21.92 -55.23
N MET A 681 -78.79 22.42 -53.99
CA MET A 681 -79.86 23.32 -53.54
C MET A 681 -79.89 24.64 -54.33
N LEU A 682 -78.73 25.20 -54.69
CA LEU A 682 -78.66 26.39 -55.55
C LEU A 682 -79.15 26.11 -56.97
N GLN A 683 -78.83 24.93 -57.53
CA GLN A 683 -79.36 24.54 -58.84
C GLN A 683 -80.87 24.29 -58.79
N GLU A 684 -81.38 23.67 -57.73
CA GLU A 684 -82.81 23.44 -57.53
C GLU A 684 -83.57 24.77 -57.37
N THR A 685 -83.07 25.71 -56.57
CA THR A 685 -83.68 27.05 -56.43
C THR A 685 -83.59 27.89 -57.71
N ILE A 686 -82.51 27.78 -58.49
CA ILE A 686 -82.40 28.43 -59.82
C ILE A 686 -83.37 27.79 -60.82
N ALA A 687 -83.51 26.46 -60.80
CA ALA A 687 -84.47 25.74 -61.64
C ALA A 687 -85.91 26.11 -61.27
N GLU A 688 -86.27 26.20 -59.99
CA GLU A 688 -87.58 26.69 -59.54
C GLU A 688 -87.85 28.13 -60.00
N ARG A 689 -86.84 29.02 -59.93
CA ARG A 689 -86.96 30.41 -60.45
C ARG A 689 -87.12 30.50 -61.98
N GLN A 690 -86.61 29.52 -62.73
CA GLN A 690 -86.75 29.45 -64.19
C GLN A 690 -88.10 28.82 -64.60
N VAL A 691 -88.71 28.03 -63.72
CA VAL A 691 -90.00 27.35 -63.93
C VAL A 691 -91.18 28.21 -63.46
N GLU A 692 -90.96 29.31 -62.72
CA GLU A 692 -92.00 30.31 -62.45
C GLU A 692 -92.46 30.97 -63.76
N PRO A 693 -93.69 30.73 -64.24
CA PRO A 693 -94.11 31.12 -65.57
C PRO A 693 -94.23 32.64 -65.67
N ARG A 694 -93.56 33.21 -66.67
CA ARG A 694 -93.76 34.56 -67.20
C ARG A 694 -95.17 34.65 -67.80
N ALA A 695 -96.18 34.70 -66.95
CA ALA A 695 -97.60 34.75 -67.30
C ALA A 695 -98.32 35.86 -66.51
N ALA A 696 -98.11 37.11 -66.93
CA ALA A 696 -99.12 38.17 -66.96
C ALA A 696 -98.48 39.39 -67.65
N GLY A 697 -99.02 39.76 -68.82
CA GLY A 697 -98.46 40.78 -69.70
C GLY A 697 -98.67 42.23 -69.27
N PRO A 698 -98.15 43.20 -70.04
CA PRO A 698 -98.57 44.58 -69.93
C PRO A 698 -99.85 44.78 -70.75
N GLY A 699 -100.95 45.05 -70.05
CA GLY A 699 -102.11 45.76 -70.58
C GLY A 699 -102.30 47.03 -69.78
N VAL A 700 -101.71 48.12 -70.30
CA VAL A 700 -101.80 49.54 -69.88
C VAL A 700 -101.00 49.94 -68.65
#